data_AF-A0A836QDB9-F1
#
_entry.id   AF-A0A836QDB9-F1
#
_cell.length_a   1.000
_cell.length_b   1.000
_cell.length_c   1.000
_cell.angle_alpha   90.00
_cell.angle_beta   90.00
_cell.angle_gamma   90.00
#
_symmetry.space_group_name_H-M   'P 1'
#
loop_
_entity.id
_entity.type
_entity.pdbx_description
1 polymer ?
#
loop_
_entity_poly.entity_id
_entity_poly.type
_entity_poly.pdbx_seq_one_letter_code
_entity_poly.pdbx_strand_id
1 'polypeptide(L)'
;QHIIQKVDWYHIAVTYDVNDDYIFYLNGEEVSRYSKLKGRPPIANPVRYIGKNFMGKIDDVRMWNVVRSQEEIQNTMNQTLTGDEPGLVAYYPMDLNDDNATWELVDLSPRQNNVKIGRYGPLSRAATSSGKFIDDFIINEEIRPRYFSDDCPDGPDGSLTCPYPTIRSALDDLHKRIKNGQHGGYQIYIREGRYTEVLNKWYLNRDNQMDMSKVCPIVFEGYPNEKVIIDGTVALNDNSSNWQQASHQLDNGTSISIYKTVVDFDNISKEIRTPIRSIYQLFVNDRYMIPAMPMNFKNPTDNTTGNPQNPEPNTIWSLSKKTEEEKTIEEVEGDNSSFYDNATKAPWGFDKEIGFLVPNEVTYVPGSLEFLDAPEEWAFDSDNKTLYLYASDNFTPNSTNVRIRVRDRFLNIRESSNIKFKNIDFSAGSINLRGSKYFTLEDCKFSFSSDMGLLGNSVAYSHFLKVRNCIFEYINDGHSWAQGRSSHTIFENVLFRYNDWFGGTAWSPNSKGVAAQWRYITIENSYTAGLLPGAGSLVEYARIENLYEGCDCSGIQRNADHSKNSTTRFSWIINSPGLNGMRFDSKCGARFGDVHNVVSLGNRRGFRLKGDNHDVYHTTAYDNTRQDISLNIDKYCGPDKGDGGDGKSVPGNWNSNIHNVIAEGSFQCFSEDCWAAGTDPMSNKTSVFNPWFDFPHLDSVGIW
;
A
#
# COMPACT_ATOMS: atom_id res chain seq x y z
N GLN A 1 19.53 28.00 24.15
CA GLN A 1 19.33 26.61 23.68
C GLN A 1 18.93 25.62 24.80
N HIS A 2 18.72 26.03 26.06
CA HIS A 2 18.44 25.10 27.19
C HIS A 2 17.21 25.46 28.04
N ILE A 3 16.28 26.25 27.50
CA ILE A 3 15.17 26.80 28.30
C ILE A 3 14.00 25.82 28.41
N ILE A 4 13.72 25.04 27.36
CA ILE A 4 12.69 23.99 27.34
C ILE A 4 13.39 22.63 27.46
N GLN A 5 13.08 21.88 28.52
CA GLN A 5 13.74 20.61 28.86
C GLN A 5 12.82 19.38 28.77
N LYS A 6 11.50 19.59 28.72
CA LYS A 6 10.49 18.54 28.63
C LYS A 6 9.55 18.84 27.47
N VAL A 7 8.94 17.81 26.92
CA VAL A 7 7.80 17.93 26.02
C VAL A 7 6.56 18.19 26.87
N ASP A 8 6.11 19.44 26.81
CA ASP A 8 4.88 19.90 27.42
C ASP A 8 4.34 21.13 26.67
N TRP A 9 3.18 21.63 27.08
CA TRP A 9 2.68 22.92 26.62
C TRP A 9 3.46 24.07 27.25
N TYR A 10 3.85 25.04 26.43
CA TYR A 10 4.53 26.26 26.86
C TYR A 10 3.87 27.45 26.19
N HIS A 11 3.64 28.52 26.96
CA HIS A 11 3.25 29.80 26.40
C HIS A 11 4.50 30.56 25.96
N ILE A 12 4.59 30.90 24.69
CA ILE A 12 5.71 31.65 24.10
C ILE A 12 5.20 33.00 23.64
N ALA A 13 5.82 34.09 24.12
CA ALA A 13 5.52 35.43 23.64
C ALA A 13 6.79 36.16 23.21
N VAL A 14 6.65 36.97 22.16
CA VAL A 14 7.68 37.86 21.63
C VAL A 14 7.10 39.24 21.53
N THR A 15 7.82 40.24 22.04
CA THR A 15 7.42 41.64 21.93
C THR A 15 8.54 42.44 21.30
N TYR A 16 8.15 43.45 20.51
CA TYR A 16 9.10 44.30 19.82
C TYR A 16 8.54 45.71 19.63
N ASP A 17 9.23 46.69 20.20
CA ASP A 17 9.05 48.11 19.92
C ASP A 17 10.24 48.61 19.09
N VAL A 18 10.00 49.41 18.06
CA VAL A 18 11.08 50.06 17.29
C VAL A 18 11.94 50.97 18.17
N ASN A 19 11.39 51.50 19.26
CA ASN A 19 12.08 52.36 20.21
C ASN A 19 12.69 51.58 21.38
N ASP A 20 12.44 50.28 21.50
CA ASP A 20 12.88 49.48 22.64
C ASP A 20 13.47 48.10 22.26
N ASP A 21 13.77 47.29 23.26
CA ASP A 21 14.37 45.97 23.07
C ASP A 21 13.35 44.96 22.50
N TYR A 22 13.88 43.99 21.75
CA TYR A 22 13.14 42.77 21.42
C TYR A 22 13.21 41.81 22.60
N ILE A 23 12.06 41.40 23.12
CA ILE A 23 11.97 40.60 24.35
C ILE A 23 11.28 39.27 24.05
N PHE A 24 11.83 38.19 24.62
CA PHE A 24 11.30 36.85 24.52
C PHE A 24 10.89 36.35 25.91
N TYR A 25 9.63 35.91 26.00
CA TYR A 25 9.01 35.41 27.22
C TYR A 25 8.67 33.93 27.08
N LEU A 26 8.88 33.17 28.16
CA LEU A 26 8.44 31.78 28.30
C LEU A 26 7.58 31.65 29.55
N ASN A 27 6.35 31.15 29.39
CA ASN A 27 5.36 31.03 30.46
C ASN A 27 5.15 32.35 31.25
N GLY A 28 5.18 33.48 30.54
CA GLY A 28 4.99 34.81 31.12
C GLY A 28 6.25 35.44 31.73
N GLU A 29 7.36 34.72 31.81
CA GLU A 29 8.62 35.24 32.34
C GLU A 29 9.59 35.66 31.24
N GLU A 30 10.27 36.81 31.40
CA GLU A 30 11.33 37.24 30.49
C GLU A 30 12.50 36.27 30.58
N VAL A 31 12.90 35.68 29.46
CA VAL A 31 14.06 34.76 29.41
C VAL A 31 15.16 35.22 28.46
N SER A 32 14.91 36.22 27.61
CA SER A 32 15.93 36.85 26.79
C SER A 32 15.51 38.24 26.31
N ARG A 33 16.50 39.14 26.18
CA ARG A 33 16.34 40.53 25.73
C ARG A 33 17.43 40.88 24.72
N TYR A 34 17.04 41.52 23.61
CA TYR A 34 17.94 41.86 22.52
C TYR A 34 17.77 43.32 22.08
N SER A 35 18.75 44.15 22.43
CA SER A 35 18.70 45.61 22.27
C SER A 35 19.17 46.14 20.93
N LYS A 36 19.79 45.31 20.08
CA LYS A 36 20.40 45.75 18.81
C LYS A 36 19.39 46.00 17.67
N LEU A 37 18.09 45.82 17.92
CA LEU A 37 17.05 46.08 16.93
C LEU A 37 16.47 47.50 17.01
N LYS A 38 16.79 48.29 18.06
CA LYS A 38 16.31 49.68 18.19
C LYS A 38 16.56 50.50 16.92
N GLY A 39 15.54 51.24 16.51
CA GLY A 39 15.51 52.07 15.31
C GLY A 39 15.26 51.30 13.99
N ARG A 40 15.00 49.98 14.03
CA ARG A 40 14.76 49.18 12.81
C ARG A 40 13.30 48.73 12.72
N PRO A 41 12.43 49.38 11.94
CA PRO A 41 11.04 48.94 11.84
C PRO A 41 10.96 47.52 11.24
N PRO A 42 9.98 46.70 11.64
CA PRO A 42 9.72 45.42 10.99
C PRO A 42 9.50 45.61 9.49
N ILE A 43 9.98 44.66 8.68
CA ILE A 43 9.68 44.66 7.24
C ILE A 43 8.17 44.46 7.08
N ALA A 44 7.53 45.31 6.29
CA ALA A 44 6.08 45.31 6.03
C ALA A 44 5.63 44.15 5.11
N ASN A 45 6.07 42.92 5.41
CA ASN A 45 5.63 41.71 4.73
C ASN A 45 4.48 41.06 5.52
N PRO A 46 3.39 40.64 4.86
CA PRO A 46 2.33 39.92 5.54
C PRO A 46 2.86 38.59 6.09
N VAL A 47 2.43 38.22 7.30
CA VAL A 47 2.68 36.90 7.86
C VAL A 47 1.89 35.88 7.04
N ARG A 48 2.59 34.93 6.42
CA ARG A 48 2.00 33.95 5.50
C ARG A 48 1.83 32.55 6.09
N TYR A 49 2.55 32.26 7.16
CA TYR A 49 2.61 30.92 7.74
C TYR A 49 2.69 31.01 9.27
N ILE A 50 1.95 30.14 9.94
CA ILE A 50 2.09 29.84 11.36
C ILE A 50 2.75 28.45 11.45
N GLY A 51 3.77 28.29 12.29
CA GLY A 51 4.36 26.98 12.55
C GLY A 51 5.09 26.30 11.37
N LYS A 52 5.54 27.05 10.35
CA LYS A 52 6.26 26.46 9.21
C LYS A 52 7.47 25.65 9.68
N ASN A 53 7.52 24.35 9.34
CA ASN A 53 8.53 23.37 9.78
C ASN A 53 8.60 23.15 11.29
N PHE A 54 7.59 23.57 12.06
CA PHE A 54 7.52 23.29 13.48
C PHE A 54 7.10 21.83 13.70
N MET A 55 7.89 21.09 14.47
CA MET A 55 7.61 19.71 14.84
C MET A 55 7.02 19.68 16.25
N GLY A 56 5.72 19.91 16.35
CA GLY A 56 5.00 19.96 17.61
C GLY A 56 3.53 20.31 17.41
N LYS A 57 2.83 20.57 18.51
CA LYS A 57 1.45 21.06 18.49
C LYS A 57 1.45 22.55 18.83
N ILE A 58 0.59 23.31 18.16
CA ILE A 58 0.38 24.74 18.42
C ILE A 58 -1.08 24.90 18.79
N ASP A 59 -1.32 25.73 19.80
CA ASP A 59 -2.65 26.16 20.21
C ASP A 59 -2.61 27.67 20.48
N ASP A 60 -3.77 28.31 20.47
CA ASP A 60 -3.98 29.67 20.98
C ASP A 60 -3.03 30.74 20.42
N VAL A 61 -3.05 30.92 19.08
CA VAL A 61 -2.15 31.84 18.39
C VAL A 61 -2.73 33.25 18.37
N ARG A 62 -1.98 34.19 18.95
CA ARG A 62 -2.38 35.60 19.07
C ARG A 62 -1.36 36.50 18.40
N MET A 63 -1.82 37.47 17.62
CA MET A 63 -0.98 38.48 16.99
C MET A 63 -1.49 39.88 17.29
N TRP A 64 -0.61 40.74 17.79
CA TRP A 64 -0.93 42.11 18.20
C TRP A 64 -0.15 43.11 17.34
N ASN A 65 -0.74 44.28 17.08
CA ASN A 65 -0.05 45.43 16.52
C ASN A 65 0.40 46.44 17.60
N VAL A 66 0.18 46.11 18.87
CA VAL A 66 0.64 46.85 20.04
C VAL A 66 1.62 45.98 20.83
N VAL A 67 2.58 46.63 21.48
CA VAL A 67 3.55 45.97 22.35
C VAL A 67 2.85 45.60 23.66
N ARG A 68 2.89 44.31 24.03
CA ARG A 68 2.34 43.82 25.31
C ARG A 68 3.42 43.86 26.39
N SER A 69 3.08 44.32 27.59
CA SER A 69 3.98 44.24 28.76
C SER A 69 4.05 42.81 29.32
N GLN A 70 5.02 42.52 30.18
CA GLN A 70 5.11 41.22 30.86
C GLN A 70 3.85 40.92 31.69
N GLU A 71 3.38 41.89 32.47
CA GLU A 71 2.18 41.78 33.31
C GLU A 71 0.93 41.51 32.45
N GLU A 72 0.80 42.22 31.33
CA GLU A 72 -0.27 42.01 30.37
C GLU A 72 -0.27 40.60 29.77
N ILE A 73 0.91 40.04 29.49
CA ILE A 73 1.07 38.67 29.02
C ILE A 73 0.66 37.69 30.12
N GLN A 74 1.18 37.83 31.33
CA GLN A 74 0.87 36.96 32.47
C GLN A 74 -0.63 36.93 32.79
N ASN A 75 -1.31 38.07 32.70
CA ASN A 75 -2.75 38.18 32.97
C ASN A 75 -3.62 37.45 31.94
N THR A 76 -3.15 37.32 30.69
CA THR A 76 -3.96 36.84 29.57
C THR A 76 -3.54 35.48 29.03
N MET A 77 -2.32 35.01 29.31
CA MET A 77 -1.76 33.80 28.70
C MET A 77 -2.52 32.50 28.96
N ASN A 78 -3.33 32.45 30.03
CA ASN A 78 -4.12 31.27 30.40
C ASN A 78 -5.65 31.50 30.26
N GLN A 79 -6.05 32.55 29.54
CA GLN A 79 -7.45 32.93 29.37
C GLN A 79 -7.84 32.88 27.89
N THR A 80 -9.01 32.34 27.58
CA THR A 80 -9.62 32.51 26.26
C THR A 80 -10.00 33.97 26.07
N LEU A 81 -9.52 34.57 24.99
CA LEU A 81 -9.81 35.95 24.60
C LEU A 81 -11.16 36.06 23.88
N THR A 82 -11.74 37.27 23.85
CA THR A 82 -12.98 37.55 23.13
C THR A 82 -12.75 37.82 21.64
N GLY A 83 -11.55 38.29 21.28
CA GLY A 83 -11.15 38.58 19.91
C GLY A 83 -11.25 40.06 19.53
N ASP A 84 -11.92 40.89 20.33
CA ASP A 84 -12.09 42.34 20.11
C ASP A 84 -11.12 43.20 20.93
N GLU A 85 -10.09 42.58 21.53
CA GLU A 85 -9.13 43.30 22.37
C GLU A 85 -8.37 44.39 21.58
N PRO A 86 -8.13 45.58 22.17
CA PRO A 86 -7.44 46.67 21.50
C PRO A 86 -6.05 46.27 20.97
N GLY A 87 -5.91 46.34 19.65
CA GLY A 87 -4.65 46.05 18.95
C GLY A 87 -4.43 44.58 18.61
N LEU A 88 -5.39 43.69 18.91
CA LEU A 88 -5.38 42.31 18.41
C LEU A 88 -5.70 42.32 16.91
N VAL A 89 -4.86 41.66 16.11
CA VAL A 89 -4.99 41.63 14.64
C VAL A 89 -5.18 40.24 14.04
N ALA A 90 -4.90 39.20 14.82
CA ALA A 90 -5.27 37.82 14.49
C ALA A 90 -5.37 37.01 15.79
N TYR A 91 -6.38 36.16 15.89
CA TYR A 91 -6.56 35.29 17.05
C TYR A 91 -7.16 33.96 16.63
N TYR A 92 -6.34 32.91 16.71
CA TYR A 92 -6.72 31.54 16.39
C TYR A 92 -6.70 30.70 17.68
N PRO A 93 -7.84 30.52 18.37
CA PRO A 93 -7.96 29.61 19.52
C PRO A 93 -7.86 28.12 19.13
N MET A 94 -7.58 27.84 17.85
CA MET A 94 -7.65 26.54 17.19
C MET A 94 -9.03 25.85 17.23
N ASP A 95 -10.09 26.62 17.51
CA ASP A 95 -11.46 26.17 17.37
C ASP A 95 -11.90 26.17 15.90
N LEU A 96 -12.78 25.23 15.57
CA LEU A 96 -13.31 25.04 14.22
C LEU A 96 -14.71 25.61 14.13
N ASN A 97 -14.97 26.33 13.05
CA ASN A 97 -16.33 26.54 12.60
C ASN A 97 -16.74 25.36 11.71
N ASP A 98 -17.56 24.48 12.27
CA ASP A 98 -18.18 23.37 11.56
C ASP A 98 -19.63 23.67 11.16
N ASP A 99 -20.11 24.91 11.36
CA ASP A 99 -21.39 25.36 10.85
C ASP A 99 -21.37 25.38 9.33
N ASN A 100 -22.42 24.83 8.73
CA ASN A 100 -22.60 24.72 7.27
C ASN A 100 -21.39 24.14 6.52
N ALA A 101 -20.62 23.26 7.17
CA ALA A 101 -19.51 22.53 6.57
C ALA A 101 -18.42 23.41 5.94
N THR A 102 -18.17 24.58 6.53
CA THR A 102 -17.08 25.46 6.07
C THR A 102 -15.70 24.89 6.42
N TRP A 103 -15.60 24.08 7.49
CA TRP A 103 -14.37 23.45 7.98
C TRP A 103 -13.24 24.48 8.09
N GLU A 104 -13.51 25.57 8.79
CA GLU A 104 -12.58 26.69 8.92
C GLU A 104 -12.02 26.77 10.34
N LEU A 105 -10.70 26.93 10.44
CA LEU A 105 -10.07 27.44 11.65
C LEU A 105 -10.44 28.91 11.78
N VAL A 106 -11.08 29.28 12.89
CA VAL A 106 -11.64 30.63 13.03
C VAL A 106 -10.56 31.62 13.46
N ASP A 107 -10.49 32.76 12.77
CA ASP A 107 -9.83 33.96 13.28
C ASP A 107 -10.89 34.80 14.00
N LEU A 108 -10.89 34.77 15.33
CA LEU A 108 -11.84 35.53 16.15
C LEU A 108 -11.54 37.04 16.19
N SER A 109 -10.43 37.49 15.59
CA SER A 109 -10.16 38.93 15.49
C SER A 109 -11.12 39.63 14.53
N PRO A 110 -11.20 40.99 14.56
CA PRO A 110 -12.08 41.74 13.64
C PRO A 110 -11.71 41.57 12.15
N ARG A 111 -10.57 40.94 11.84
CA ARG A 111 -10.13 40.70 10.46
C ARG A 111 -10.70 39.42 9.84
N GLN A 112 -11.17 38.46 10.65
CA GLN A 112 -11.81 37.23 10.18
C GLN A 112 -11.01 36.48 9.09
N ASN A 113 -9.68 36.37 9.23
CA ASN A 113 -8.83 35.63 8.29
C ASN A 113 -8.92 34.11 8.50
N ASN A 114 -10.13 33.56 8.47
CA ASN A 114 -10.38 32.14 8.68
C ASN A 114 -9.52 31.26 7.74
N VAL A 115 -8.97 30.17 8.28
CA VAL A 115 -8.16 29.23 7.51
C VAL A 115 -9.01 28.03 7.14
N LYS A 116 -9.29 27.87 5.84
CA LYS A 116 -9.97 26.68 5.33
C LYS A 116 -9.13 25.43 5.56
N ILE A 117 -9.63 24.50 6.35
CA ILE A 117 -9.07 23.18 6.61
C ILE A 117 -9.50 22.22 5.49
N GLY A 118 -8.66 21.24 5.17
CA GLY A 118 -8.94 20.30 4.08
C GLY A 118 -8.93 20.93 2.68
N ARG A 119 -8.25 22.08 2.48
CA ARG A 119 -7.83 22.47 1.12
C ARG A 119 -6.86 21.41 0.60
N TYR A 120 -6.88 21.17 -0.71
CA TYR A 120 -5.72 20.65 -1.42
C TYR A 120 -4.50 21.48 -1.01
N GLY A 121 -3.75 20.98 -0.03
CA GLY A 121 -2.41 21.44 0.23
C GLY A 121 -1.56 21.10 -0.99
N PRO A 122 -0.46 21.82 -1.27
CA PRO A 122 0.36 21.63 -2.46
C PRO A 122 0.98 20.22 -2.68
N LEU A 123 0.55 19.18 -1.95
CA LEU A 123 1.10 17.82 -1.97
C LEU A 123 0.00 16.72 -1.85
N SER A 124 -1.25 17.00 -2.26
CA SER A 124 -2.29 15.96 -2.39
C SER A 124 -2.97 15.98 -3.76
N ARG A 125 -2.26 16.48 -4.77
CA ARG A 125 -2.75 16.34 -6.14
C ARG A 125 -2.49 14.89 -6.54
N ALA A 126 -3.56 14.15 -6.83
CA ALA A 126 -3.46 13.15 -7.88
C ALA A 126 -2.67 13.79 -9.02
N ALA A 127 -1.58 13.17 -9.48
CA ALA A 127 -0.83 13.77 -10.58
C ALA A 127 -1.84 14.00 -11.71
N THR A 128 -2.01 15.23 -12.16
CA THR A 128 -3.09 15.58 -13.10
C THR A 128 -2.95 14.85 -14.45
N SER A 129 -1.80 14.22 -14.69
CA SER A 129 -1.58 13.28 -15.80
C SER A 129 -2.06 11.86 -15.50
N SER A 130 -1.95 11.40 -14.25
CA SER A 130 -2.02 9.98 -13.86
C SER A 130 -3.23 9.58 -13.02
N GLY A 131 -3.98 10.53 -12.47
CA GLY A 131 -5.04 10.23 -11.49
C GLY A 131 -4.54 9.65 -10.15
N LYS A 132 -3.24 9.35 -10.02
CA LYS A 132 -2.63 8.69 -8.87
C LYS A 132 -2.19 9.69 -7.80
N PHE A 133 -2.58 9.47 -6.56
CA PHE A 133 -2.05 10.18 -5.40
C PHE A 133 -0.55 9.84 -5.25
N ILE A 134 0.32 10.83 -5.33
CA ILE A 134 1.77 10.61 -5.48
C ILE A 134 2.60 11.01 -4.25
N ASP A 135 1.99 11.43 -3.15
CA ASP A 135 2.70 11.87 -1.94
C ASP A 135 2.41 11.01 -0.70
N ASP A 136 3.47 10.79 0.10
CA ASP A 136 3.52 9.92 1.29
C ASP A 136 2.76 10.45 2.54
N PHE A 137 1.95 11.51 2.41
CA PHE A 137 1.42 12.25 3.56
C PHE A 137 -0.11 12.14 3.67
N ILE A 138 -0.58 11.48 4.75
CA ILE A 138 -1.97 11.16 5.05
C ILE A 138 -2.70 12.35 5.70
N ILE A 139 -2.88 13.49 5.03
CA ILE A 139 -3.58 14.66 5.59
C ILE A 139 -2.70 15.44 6.61
N ASN A 140 -2.60 16.77 6.45
CA ASN A 140 -1.81 17.64 7.34
C ASN A 140 -2.65 18.17 8.53
N GLU A 141 -3.97 18.18 8.40
CA GLU A 141 -4.89 18.77 9.37
C GLU A 141 -5.81 17.71 9.98
N GLU A 142 -5.64 17.42 11.26
CA GLU A 142 -6.41 16.39 11.97
C GLU A 142 -7.17 17.02 13.15
N ILE A 143 -8.50 16.86 13.17
CA ILE A 143 -9.37 17.44 14.20
C ILE A 143 -9.43 16.52 15.40
N ARG A 144 -9.41 17.08 16.61
CA ARG A 144 -9.40 16.33 17.87
C ARG A 144 -10.47 16.87 18.81
N PRO A 145 -11.26 15.99 19.44
CA PRO A 145 -12.12 16.45 20.52
C PRO A 145 -11.27 16.76 21.75
N ARG A 146 -11.79 17.64 22.60
CA ARG A 146 -11.45 17.59 24.02
C ARG A 146 -12.20 16.42 24.66
N TYR A 147 -11.51 15.62 25.46
CA TYR A 147 -12.12 14.53 26.21
C TYR A 147 -12.58 15.06 27.57
N PHE A 148 -13.83 14.78 27.94
CA PHE A 148 -14.41 15.08 29.24
C PHE A 148 -15.14 13.83 29.73
N SER A 149 -14.93 13.45 30.99
CA SER A 149 -15.58 12.31 31.62
C SER A 149 -15.66 12.53 33.12
N ASP A 150 -16.83 12.30 33.71
CA ASP A 150 -17.02 12.36 35.16
C ASP A 150 -16.29 11.20 35.87
N ASP A 151 -16.17 10.05 35.20
CA ASP A 151 -15.44 8.88 35.70
C ASP A 151 -13.91 9.06 35.59
N CYS A 152 -13.46 9.98 34.74
CA CYS A 152 -12.06 10.27 34.48
C CYS A 152 -11.82 11.79 34.52
N PRO A 153 -11.94 12.43 35.70
CA PRO A 153 -11.94 13.89 35.83
C PRO A 153 -10.60 14.52 35.43
N ASP A 154 -9.50 13.79 35.56
CA ASP A 154 -8.15 14.20 35.14
C ASP A 154 -7.84 13.80 33.68
N GLY A 155 -8.84 13.30 32.95
CA GLY A 155 -8.70 12.75 31.61
C GLY A 155 -8.32 11.27 31.58
N PRO A 156 -8.19 10.67 30.39
CA PRO A 156 -7.87 9.26 30.25
C PRO A 156 -6.39 9.04 30.55
N ASP A 157 -6.10 8.11 31.45
CA ASP A 157 -4.74 7.75 31.87
C ASP A 157 -4.25 6.43 31.26
N GLY A 158 -5.12 5.76 30.49
CA GLY A 158 -4.85 4.48 29.84
C GLY A 158 -5.09 3.26 30.74
N SER A 159 -5.59 3.46 31.96
CA SER A 159 -6.01 2.37 32.85
C SER A 159 -7.29 1.69 32.34
N LEU A 160 -7.63 0.53 32.92
CA LEU A 160 -8.89 -0.15 32.60
C LEU A 160 -10.13 0.65 33.04
N THR A 161 -9.98 1.50 34.06
CA THR A 161 -11.04 2.38 34.55
C THR A 161 -11.15 3.67 33.73
N CYS A 162 -10.02 4.17 33.24
CA CYS A 162 -9.94 5.38 32.43
C CYS A 162 -9.17 5.15 31.12
N PRO A 163 -9.72 4.30 30.23
CA PRO A 163 -9.04 3.97 28.99
C PRO A 163 -8.98 5.18 28.07
N TYR A 164 -7.97 5.20 27.21
CA TYR A 164 -7.94 6.16 26.11
C TYR A 164 -9.15 5.95 25.19
N PRO A 165 -9.87 7.01 24.81
CA PRO A 165 -11.01 6.92 23.89
C PRO A 165 -10.58 6.51 22.47
N THR A 166 -9.29 6.62 22.17
CA THR A 166 -8.73 6.40 20.85
C THR A 166 -7.32 5.81 20.91
N ILE A 167 -6.94 5.06 19.88
CA ILE A 167 -5.56 4.56 19.72
C ILE A 167 -4.61 5.75 19.56
N ARG A 168 -5.05 6.83 18.90
CA ARG A 168 -4.25 8.03 18.67
C ARG A 168 -3.93 8.80 19.97
N SER A 169 -4.88 8.91 20.89
CA SER A 169 -4.62 9.57 22.18
C SER A 169 -3.63 8.77 23.03
N ALA A 170 -3.72 7.44 23.02
CA ALA A 170 -2.72 6.56 23.62
C ALA A 170 -1.32 6.78 23.01
N LEU A 171 -1.23 6.87 21.68
CA LEU A 171 0.03 7.15 20.96
C LEU A 171 0.64 8.52 21.28
N ASP A 172 -0.18 9.53 21.52
CA ASP A 172 0.28 10.86 21.91
C ASP A 172 0.85 10.89 23.32
N ASP A 173 0.14 10.29 24.27
CA ASP A 173 0.62 10.20 25.64
C ASP A 173 1.91 9.37 25.71
N LEU A 174 1.95 8.23 25.00
CA LEU A 174 3.14 7.42 24.84
C LEU A 174 4.34 8.22 24.31
N HIS A 175 4.13 9.01 23.24
CA HIS A 175 5.18 9.87 22.71
C HIS A 175 5.67 10.89 23.75
N LYS A 176 4.74 11.54 24.48
CA LYS A 176 5.08 12.48 25.56
C LYS A 176 5.93 11.82 26.64
N ARG A 177 5.52 10.64 27.12
CA ARG A 177 6.24 9.85 28.14
C ARG A 177 7.67 9.55 27.70
N ILE A 178 7.84 9.02 26.49
CA ILE A 178 9.15 8.65 25.95
C ILE A 178 10.06 9.88 25.84
N LYS A 179 9.56 11.00 25.28
CA LYS A 179 10.35 12.23 25.16
C LYS A 179 10.71 12.84 26.51
N ASN A 180 9.89 12.62 27.54
CA ASN A 180 10.15 13.07 28.90
C ASN A 180 11.03 12.11 29.73
N GLY A 181 11.67 11.14 29.09
CA GLY A 181 12.65 10.27 29.74
C GLY A 181 12.08 8.97 30.31
N GLN A 182 10.80 8.68 30.09
CA GLN A 182 10.18 7.42 30.53
C GLN A 182 10.44 6.33 29.49
N HIS A 183 11.56 5.64 29.67
CA HIS A 183 12.02 4.59 28.76
C HIS A 183 11.70 3.21 29.34
N GLY A 184 10.44 2.81 29.24
CA GLY A 184 9.98 1.43 29.48
C GLY A 184 9.56 0.77 28.17
N GLY A 185 9.50 -0.56 28.14
CA GLY A 185 8.72 -1.24 27.11
C GLY A 185 7.23 -0.95 27.33
N TYR A 186 6.48 -0.71 26.27
CA TYR A 186 5.06 -0.35 26.34
C TYR A 186 4.20 -1.41 25.67
N GLN A 187 3.15 -1.83 26.36
CA GLN A 187 2.09 -2.69 25.85
C GLN A 187 0.79 -1.88 25.83
N ILE A 188 0.20 -1.73 24.65
CA ILE A 188 -1.06 -1.02 24.43
C ILE A 188 -2.09 -2.07 24.03
N TYR A 189 -3.02 -2.34 24.95
CA TYR A 189 -4.16 -3.20 24.67
C TYR A 189 -5.29 -2.39 24.02
N ILE A 190 -5.80 -2.89 22.91
CA ILE A 190 -6.92 -2.30 22.18
C ILE A 190 -8.12 -3.22 22.37
N ARG A 191 -9.25 -2.66 22.81
CA ARG A 191 -10.48 -3.43 23.04
C ARG A 191 -11.23 -3.67 21.74
N GLU A 192 -12.21 -4.58 21.78
CA GLU A 192 -13.10 -4.89 20.67
C GLU A 192 -13.66 -3.63 20.02
N GLY A 193 -13.58 -3.55 18.69
CA GLY A 193 -14.12 -2.41 17.96
C GLY A 193 -13.56 -2.23 16.55
N ARG A 194 -14.21 -1.31 15.83
CA ARG A 194 -13.76 -0.79 14.53
C ARG A 194 -13.26 0.64 14.71
N TYR A 195 -11.96 0.83 14.50
CA TYR A 195 -11.27 2.09 14.73
C TYR A 195 -11.01 2.78 13.40
N THR A 196 -11.72 3.89 13.16
CA THR A 196 -11.64 4.65 11.91
C THR A 196 -10.60 5.77 11.95
N GLU A 197 -9.57 5.60 12.78
CA GLU A 197 -8.57 6.62 13.05
C GLU A 197 -7.39 6.53 12.09
N VAL A 198 -6.74 7.68 11.87
CA VAL A 198 -5.44 7.75 11.20
C VAL A 198 -4.33 7.75 12.25
N LEU A 199 -3.45 6.76 12.16
CA LEU A 199 -2.28 6.57 13.00
C LEU A 199 -1.05 7.09 12.26
N ASN A 200 -0.83 8.40 12.33
CA ASN A 200 0.29 9.09 11.70
C ASN A 200 1.33 9.53 12.73
N LYS A 201 2.54 8.96 12.67
CA LYS A 201 3.64 9.30 13.57
C LYS A 201 4.98 9.37 12.87
N TRP A 202 5.69 10.47 13.15
CA TRP A 202 7.09 10.67 12.80
C TRP A 202 7.91 10.72 14.10
N TYR A 203 8.99 9.94 14.17
CA TYR A 203 9.87 9.88 15.35
C TYR A 203 9.13 9.50 16.65
N LEU A 204 8.29 8.45 16.60
CA LEU A 204 7.46 8.05 17.74
C LEU A 204 8.30 7.79 18.99
N ASN A 205 9.33 6.94 18.86
CA ASN A 205 10.20 6.51 19.97
C ASN A 205 11.70 6.50 19.62
N ARG A 206 12.06 7.14 18.51
CA ARG A 206 13.43 7.29 18.03
C ARG A 206 13.54 8.66 17.39
N ASP A 207 14.66 9.35 17.55
CA ASP A 207 15.04 10.52 16.77
C ASP A 207 16.57 10.68 16.77
N ASN A 208 17.08 11.78 16.19
CA ASN A 208 18.51 12.04 16.07
C ASN A 208 19.16 12.54 17.38
N GLN A 209 18.38 12.79 18.43
CA GLN A 209 18.84 13.32 19.72
C GLN A 209 18.78 12.26 20.83
N MET A 210 18.09 11.15 20.60
CA MET A 210 17.87 10.08 21.56
C MET A 210 19.02 9.05 21.54
N ASP A 211 19.50 8.67 22.73
CA ASP A 211 20.39 7.52 22.89
C ASP A 211 19.63 6.24 22.50
N MET A 212 20.16 5.52 21.49
CA MET A 212 19.55 4.31 20.95
C MET A 212 19.38 3.19 21.99
N SER A 213 20.15 3.19 23.07
CA SER A 213 19.96 2.25 24.19
C SER A 213 18.62 2.41 24.92
N LYS A 214 17.98 3.58 24.76
CA LYS A 214 16.70 3.93 25.40
C LYS A 214 15.48 3.62 24.54
N VAL A 215 15.68 3.08 23.33
CA VAL A 215 14.59 2.70 22.41
C VAL A 215 14.04 1.34 22.84
N CYS A 216 12.93 1.37 23.57
CA CYS A 216 12.26 0.17 24.07
C CYS A 216 11.14 -0.32 23.14
N PRO A 217 10.74 -1.61 23.22
CA PRO A 217 9.63 -2.14 22.44
C PRO A 217 8.31 -1.42 22.72
N ILE A 218 7.51 -1.21 21.67
CA ILE A 218 6.12 -0.77 21.75
C ILE A 218 5.26 -1.84 21.06
N VAL A 219 4.28 -2.38 21.77
CA VAL A 219 3.38 -3.43 21.26
C VAL A 219 1.95 -2.91 21.29
N PHE A 220 1.32 -2.83 20.12
CA PHE A 220 -0.12 -2.67 19.96
C PHE A 220 -0.73 -4.06 19.82
N GLU A 221 -1.60 -4.46 20.74
CA GLU A 221 -2.22 -5.78 20.73
C GLU A 221 -3.73 -5.68 20.89
N GLY A 222 -4.48 -6.30 19.98
CA GLY A 222 -5.91 -6.51 20.19
C GLY A 222 -6.10 -7.40 21.41
N TYR A 223 -7.00 -7.01 22.31
CA TYR A 223 -7.21 -7.71 23.57
C TYR A 223 -7.54 -9.19 23.31
N PRO A 224 -7.02 -10.13 24.10
CA PRO A 224 -7.22 -11.55 23.83
C PRO A 224 -8.70 -11.93 23.67
N ASN A 225 -9.03 -12.65 22.59
CA ASN A 225 -10.38 -13.07 22.19
C ASN A 225 -11.34 -11.93 21.78
N GLU A 226 -10.84 -10.70 21.62
CA GLU A 226 -11.63 -9.58 21.10
C GLU A 226 -11.24 -9.28 19.65
N LYS A 227 -12.22 -8.91 18.83
CA LYS A 227 -11.98 -8.56 17.43
C LYS A 227 -11.68 -7.06 17.31
N VAL A 228 -10.44 -6.74 17.01
CA VAL A 228 -9.98 -5.37 16.79
C VAL A 228 -9.72 -5.16 15.31
N ILE A 229 -10.37 -4.16 14.73
CA ILE A 229 -10.19 -3.79 13.32
C ILE A 229 -9.79 -2.31 13.24
N ILE A 230 -8.66 -2.02 12.63
CA ILE A 230 -8.35 -0.67 12.13
C ILE A 230 -8.95 -0.55 10.74
N ASP A 231 -9.94 0.32 10.59
CA ASP A 231 -10.90 0.29 9.48
C ASP A 231 -10.93 1.62 8.74
N GLY A 232 -10.62 1.62 7.44
CA GLY A 232 -10.72 2.82 6.60
C GLY A 232 -12.16 3.18 6.20
N THR A 233 -13.14 2.37 6.59
CA THR A 233 -14.57 2.62 6.33
C THR A 233 -15.29 3.34 7.47
N VAL A 234 -16.44 3.91 7.15
CA VAL A 234 -17.40 4.49 8.10
C VAL A 234 -18.78 3.91 7.83
N ALA A 235 -19.61 3.77 8.86
CA ALA A 235 -20.98 3.28 8.70
C ALA A 235 -21.86 4.37 8.07
N LEU A 236 -22.77 3.97 7.17
CA LEU A 236 -23.86 4.82 6.70
C LEU A 236 -25.13 4.46 7.48
N ASN A 237 -25.50 5.34 8.40
CA ASN A 237 -26.67 5.21 9.27
C ASN A 237 -27.82 6.12 8.83
N ASP A 238 -28.95 6.09 9.56
CA ASP A 238 -30.14 6.92 9.24
C ASP A 238 -29.87 8.43 9.32
N ASN A 239 -28.83 8.86 10.04
CA ASN A 239 -28.44 10.27 10.10
C ASN A 239 -27.56 10.68 8.92
N SER A 240 -27.01 9.73 8.16
CA SER A 240 -26.04 9.97 7.08
C SER A 240 -26.49 9.42 5.72
N SER A 241 -27.58 8.66 5.70
CA SER A 241 -28.20 8.06 4.52
C SER A 241 -29.67 7.74 4.77
N ASN A 242 -30.47 7.73 3.72
CA ASN A 242 -31.85 7.24 3.71
C ASN A 242 -32.09 6.50 2.39
N TRP A 243 -31.84 5.19 2.42
CA TRP A 243 -31.91 4.34 1.24
C TRP A 243 -33.34 4.18 0.73
N GLN A 244 -33.53 4.41 -0.56
CA GLN A 244 -34.82 4.29 -1.24
C GLN A 244 -34.66 3.44 -2.49
N GLN A 245 -35.67 2.62 -2.78
CA GLN A 245 -35.73 1.90 -4.04
C GLN A 245 -36.00 2.88 -5.19
N ALA A 246 -35.33 2.66 -6.32
CA ALA A 246 -35.46 3.45 -7.53
C ALA A 246 -35.35 2.53 -8.77
N SER A 247 -35.67 3.08 -9.93
CA SER A 247 -35.48 2.42 -11.22
C SER A 247 -34.33 3.12 -11.96
N HIS A 248 -33.46 2.34 -12.61
CA HIS A 248 -32.44 2.84 -13.52
C HIS A 248 -32.63 2.18 -14.89
N GLN A 249 -32.57 2.97 -15.97
CA GLN A 249 -32.78 2.48 -17.32
C GLN A 249 -31.42 2.33 -18.01
N LEU A 250 -31.11 1.11 -18.43
CA LEU A 250 -29.89 0.77 -19.17
C LEU A 250 -29.97 1.24 -20.62
N ASP A 251 -28.83 1.29 -21.31
CA ASP A 251 -28.72 1.70 -22.71
C ASP A 251 -29.58 0.86 -23.67
N ASN A 252 -29.82 -0.40 -23.34
CA ASN A 252 -30.67 -1.30 -24.12
C ASN A 252 -32.18 -1.09 -23.88
N GLY A 253 -32.57 -0.10 -23.05
CA GLY A 253 -33.94 0.21 -22.69
C GLY A 253 -34.51 -0.60 -21.52
N THR A 254 -33.77 -1.55 -20.98
CA THR A 254 -34.19 -2.35 -19.82
C THR A 254 -34.17 -1.49 -18.56
N SER A 255 -35.20 -1.61 -17.72
CA SER A 255 -35.24 -0.97 -16.40
C SER A 255 -34.86 -1.98 -15.32
N ILE A 256 -33.82 -1.66 -14.54
CA ILE A 256 -33.38 -2.42 -13.38
C ILE A 256 -33.83 -1.73 -12.08
N SER A 257 -34.07 -2.54 -11.04
CA SER A 257 -34.38 -2.05 -9.70
C SER A 257 -33.09 -1.82 -8.93
N ILE A 258 -32.86 -0.59 -8.50
CA ILE A 258 -31.68 -0.19 -7.73
C ILE A 258 -32.09 0.47 -6.41
N TYR A 259 -31.13 0.70 -5.54
CA TYR A 259 -31.26 1.51 -4.33
C TYR A 259 -30.44 2.78 -4.47
N LYS A 260 -30.91 3.89 -3.91
CA LYS A 260 -30.14 5.14 -3.86
C LYS A 260 -30.31 5.86 -2.53
N THR A 261 -29.31 6.66 -2.17
CA THR A 261 -29.35 7.58 -1.04
C THR A 261 -28.51 8.82 -1.33
N VAL A 262 -28.94 9.98 -0.85
CA VAL A 262 -28.06 11.15 -0.72
C VAL A 262 -27.22 10.96 0.53
N VAL A 263 -25.90 11.13 0.42
CA VAL A 263 -24.97 10.94 1.54
C VAL A 263 -24.68 12.27 2.22
N ASP A 264 -24.90 12.32 3.53
CA ASP A 264 -24.54 13.50 4.35
C ASP A 264 -23.06 13.44 4.75
N PHE A 265 -22.19 13.90 3.85
CA PHE A 265 -20.76 14.02 4.14
C PHE A 265 -20.44 14.93 5.30
N ASP A 266 -21.29 15.90 5.63
CA ASP A 266 -21.02 16.86 6.69
C ASP A 266 -21.22 16.19 8.05
N ASN A 267 -22.32 15.44 8.20
CA ASN A 267 -22.55 14.62 9.38
C ASN A 267 -21.46 13.56 9.58
N ILE A 268 -21.09 12.83 8.52
CA ILE A 268 -20.02 11.83 8.59
C ILE A 268 -18.68 12.46 8.96
N SER A 269 -18.34 13.59 8.34
CA SER A 269 -17.09 14.31 8.61
C SER A 269 -17.02 14.79 10.07
N LYS A 270 -18.16 15.18 10.66
CA LYS A 270 -18.26 15.54 12.08
C LYS A 270 -18.09 14.33 12.99
N GLU A 271 -18.71 13.21 12.66
CA GLU A 271 -18.59 11.95 13.41
C GLU A 271 -17.14 11.47 13.47
N ILE A 272 -16.43 11.48 12.34
CA ILE A 272 -15.05 10.97 12.26
C ILE A 272 -13.97 12.05 12.41
N ARG A 273 -14.39 13.31 12.58
CA ARG A 273 -13.52 14.48 12.75
C ARG A 273 -12.46 14.63 11.66
N THR A 274 -12.88 14.36 10.43
CA THR A 274 -12.03 14.47 9.24
C THR A 274 -12.93 14.83 8.07
N PRO A 275 -12.67 15.93 7.35
CA PRO A 275 -13.45 16.27 6.16
C PRO A 275 -13.37 15.14 5.11
N ILE A 276 -14.52 14.64 4.66
CA ILE A 276 -14.63 13.68 3.56
C ILE A 276 -15.37 14.31 2.38
N ARG A 277 -15.02 13.89 1.17
CA ARG A 277 -15.56 14.46 -0.08
C ARG A 277 -15.80 13.44 -1.19
N SER A 278 -15.47 12.17 -0.93
CA SER A 278 -15.56 11.10 -1.92
C SER A 278 -15.75 9.76 -1.22
N ILE A 279 -16.26 8.80 -1.97
CA ILE A 279 -16.44 7.39 -1.59
C ILE A 279 -15.54 6.57 -2.48
N TYR A 280 -14.72 5.72 -1.88
CA TYR A 280 -13.74 4.91 -2.61
C TYR A 280 -14.14 3.45 -2.77
N GLN A 281 -14.93 2.92 -1.82
CA GLN A 281 -15.45 1.56 -1.84
C GLN A 281 -16.76 1.53 -1.06
N LEU A 282 -17.64 0.59 -1.40
CA LEU A 282 -18.91 0.34 -0.72
C LEU A 282 -18.94 -1.09 -0.19
N PHE A 283 -19.51 -1.28 1.00
CA PHE A 283 -19.70 -2.58 1.62
C PHE A 283 -21.12 -2.71 2.14
N VAL A 284 -21.73 -3.89 1.95
CA VAL A 284 -23.03 -4.25 2.54
C VAL A 284 -22.87 -5.57 3.29
N ASN A 285 -23.18 -5.61 4.59
CA ASN A 285 -22.92 -6.77 5.46
C ASN A 285 -21.46 -7.26 5.37
N ASP A 286 -20.49 -6.33 5.36
CA ASP A 286 -19.05 -6.58 5.12
C ASP A 286 -18.68 -7.20 3.75
N ARG A 287 -19.65 -7.45 2.86
CA ARG A 287 -19.39 -7.84 1.48
C ARG A 287 -19.00 -6.61 0.67
N TYR A 288 -17.87 -6.71 -0.02
CA TYR A 288 -17.42 -5.70 -0.98
C TYR A 288 -18.41 -5.58 -2.13
N MET A 289 -18.86 -4.35 -2.41
CA MET A 289 -19.64 -4.04 -3.61
C MET A 289 -18.68 -3.52 -4.70
N ILE A 290 -18.93 -3.95 -5.92
CA ILE A 290 -18.11 -3.68 -7.09
C ILE A 290 -18.38 -2.24 -7.55
N PRO A 291 -17.37 -1.38 -7.79
CA PRO A 291 -17.64 -0.14 -8.49
C PRO A 291 -18.19 -0.47 -9.89
N ALA A 292 -19.28 0.18 -10.30
CA ALA A 292 -19.93 0.00 -11.59
C ALA A 292 -18.95 0.32 -12.72
N MET A 293 -18.72 -0.59 -13.68
CA MET A 293 -17.63 -0.50 -14.67
C MET A 293 -18.04 -0.94 -16.10
N PRO A 294 -17.38 -0.45 -17.16
CA PRO A 294 -17.75 -0.77 -18.55
C PRO A 294 -17.70 -2.26 -18.87
N MET A 295 -16.94 -3.02 -18.09
CA MET A 295 -16.94 -4.47 -18.12
C MET A 295 -17.15 -5.01 -16.71
N ASN A 296 -18.14 -5.90 -16.59
CA ASN A 296 -18.42 -6.60 -15.35
C ASN A 296 -17.31 -7.59 -14.99
N PHE A 297 -16.96 -7.61 -13.70
CA PHE A 297 -16.10 -8.63 -13.11
C PHE A 297 -16.84 -9.37 -12.02
N LYS A 298 -16.41 -10.60 -11.75
CA LYS A 298 -16.89 -11.33 -10.59
C LYS A 298 -16.50 -10.58 -9.32
N ASN A 299 -17.39 -10.58 -8.32
CA ASN A 299 -17.07 -10.11 -6.99
C ASN A 299 -15.87 -10.89 -6.40
N PRO A 300 -14.74 -10.23 -6.11
CA PRO A 300 -13.53 -10.89 -5.61
C PRO A 300 -13.72 -11.57 -4.26
N THR A 301 -14.77 -11.21 -3.51
CA THR A 301 -15.10 -11.80 -2.20
C THR A 301 -15.98 -13.04 -2.29
N ASP A 302 -16.50 -13.37 -3.47
CA ASP A 302 -17.17 -14.65 -3.72
C ASP A 302 -16.14 -15.71 -4.11
N ASN A 303 -16.17 -16.90 -3.51
CA ASN A 303 -15.22 -17.98 -3.81
C ASN A 303 -15.85 -19.19 -4.52
N THR A 304 -17.11 -19.09 -4.95
CA THR A 304 -17.89 -20.24 -5.45
C THR A 304 -17.83 -20.42 -6.97
N THR A 305 -17.87 -19.34 -7.76
CA THR A 305 -17.91 -19.34 -9.24
C THR A 305 -16.88 -18.37 -9.85
N GLY A 306 -16.91 -18.01 -11.14
CA GLY A 306 -16.08 -17.01 -11.85
C GLY A 306 -14.55 -17.02 -11.66
N ASN A 307 -13.93 -18.18 -11.76
CA ASN A 307 -12.51 -18.28 -12.13
C ASN A 307 -12.38 -18.66 -13.62
N PRO A 308 -11.17 -18.63 -14.22
CA PRO A 308 -11.01 -19.04 -15.61
C PRO A 308 -11.53 -20.44 -15.90
N GLN A 309 -11.64 -21.35 -14.93
CA GLN A 309 -12.15 -22.71 -15.11
C GLN A 309 -13.69 -22.77 -15.02
N ASN A 310 -14.33 -21.86 -14.29
CA ASN A 310 -15.78 -21.79 -14.07
C ASN A 310 -16.28 -20.34 -14.21
N PRO A 311 -16.33 -19.76 -15.43
CA PRO A 311 -16.64 -18.34 -15.63
C PRO A 311 -18.11 -18.02 -15.32
N GLU A 312 -18.36 -16.86 -14.69
CA GLU A 312 -19.72 -16.31 -14.52
C GLU A 312 -20.18 -15.61 -15.81
N PRO A 313 -21.43 -15.80 -16.26
CA PRO A 313 -21.96 -15.13 -17.46
C PRO A 313 -21.79 -13.62 -17.42
N ASN A 314 -21.44 -13.02 -18.57
CA ASN A 314 -21.20 -11.59 -18.77
C ASN A 314 -20.04 -10.97 -17.96
N THR A 315 -19.25 -11.77 -17.23
CA THR A 315 -17.99 -11.31 -16.65
C THR A 315 -16.85 -11.40 -17.66
N ILE A 316 -15.73 -10.70 -17.38
CA ILE A 316 -14.50 -10.79 -18.17
C ILE A 316 -14.09 -12.24 -18.50
N TRP A 317 -14.28 -13.20 -17.58
CA TRP A 317 -13.94 -14.61 -17.78
C TRP A 317 -14.85 -15.35 -18.76
N SER A 318 -16.13 -14.97 -18.85
CA SER A 318 -17.05 -15.56 -19.83
C SER A 318 -16.89 -14.94 -21.21
N LEU A 319 -16.56 -13.63 -21.26
CA LEU A 319 -16.37 -12.88 -22.49
C LEU A 319 -15.03 -13.21 -23.15
N SER A 320 -13.99 -13.53 -22.36
CA SER A 320 -12.69 -13.97 -22.84
C SER A 320 -12.69 -15.41 -23.41
N LYS A 321 -13.77 -16.18 -23.20
CA LYS A 321 -13.89 -17.60 -23.53
C LYS A 321 -14.70 -17.91 -24.81
N LYS A 322 -14.78 -16.97 -25.77
CA LYS A 322 -15.37 -17.27 -27.09
C LYS A 322 -14.55 -18.35 -27.84
N THR A 323 -15.26 -19.06 -28.70
CA THR A 323 -15.30 -20.53 -28.93
C THR A 323 -14.13 -21.18 -29.69
N GLU A 324 -13.96 -22.50 -29.48
CA GLU A 324 -12.92 -23.36 -30.08
C GLU A 324 -12.79 -23.35 -31.62
N GLU A 325 -13.78 -22.81 -32.35
CA GLU A 325 -13.75 -22.72 -33.81
C GLU A 325 -12.72 -21.71 -34.35
N GLU A 326 -12.17 -20.81 -33.52
CA GLU A 326 -11.19 -19.79 -33.95
C GLU A 326 -9.71 -20.22 -33.76
N LYS A 327 -9.45 -21.43 -33.27
CA LYS A 327 -8.09 -21.93 -32.92
C LYS A 327 -7.18 -22.33 -34.10
N THR A 328 -7.61 -22.24 -35.36
CA THR A 328 -6.89 -22.84 -36.52
C THR A 328 -6.00 -21.89 -37.33
N ILE A 329 -5.60 -20.73 -36.84
CA ILE A 329 -4.73 -19.81 -37.61
C ILE A 329 -3.33 -19.71 -36.98
N GLU A 330 -2.41 -20.44 -37.62
CA GLU A 330 -0.93 -20.41 -37.65
C GLU A 330 -0.18 -19.64 -36.53
N GLU A 331 0.50 -20.42 -35.68
CA GLU A 331 1.62 -19.99 -34.84
C GLU A 331 2.76 -19.43 -35.68
N VAL A 332 2.96 -18.11 -35.65
CA VAL A 332 4.17 -17.46 -36.15
C VAL A 332 5.06 -17.09 -34.97
N GLU A 333 6.31 -17.55 -35.02
CA GLU A 333 7.39 -17.21 -34.10
C GLU A 333 7.64 -15.68 -34.06
N GLY A 334 7.13 -15.02 -33.02
CA GLY A 334 7.33 -13.60 -32.74
C GLY A 334 6.80 -13.25 -31.36
N ASP A 335 7.65 -13.41 -30.34
CA ASP A 335 7.32 -13.29 -28.91
C ASP A 335 6.91 -11.84 -28.54
N ASN A 336 5.60 -11.55 -28.55
CA ASN A 336 4.97 -10.38 -27.93
C ASN A 336 3.77 -10.83 -27.08
N SER A 337 4.01 -11.69 -26.07
CA SER A 337 2.94 -12.18 -25.19
C SER A 337 2.46 -11.10 -24.21
N SER A 338 1.67 -10.16 -24.71
CA SER A 338 0.42 -9.76 -24.07
C SER A 338 -0.69 -10.68 -24.57
N PHE A 339 -1.82 -10.73 -23.87
CA PHE A 339 -2.95 -11.64 -24.07
C PHE A 339 -3.56 -11.81 -25.48
N TYR A 340 -3.03 -11.25 -26.59
CA TYR A 340 -3.54 -11.46 -27.96
C TYR A 340 -2.49 -11.19 -29.05
N ASP A 341 -2.52 -11.98 -30.14
CA ASP A 341 -2.16 -11.58 -31.53
C ASP A 341 -2.69 -12.68 -32.51
N ASN A 342 -3.13 -12.48 -33.76
CA ASN A 342 -3.16 -11.34 -34.67
C ASN A 342 -4.23 -11.58 -35.76
N ALA A 343 -4.61 -10.53 -36.50
CA ALA A 343 -5.42 -10.55 -37.74
C ALA A 343 -6.96 -10.38 -37.63
N THR A 344 -7.43 -9.30 -37.02
CA THR A 344 -8.44 -8.45 -37.70
C THR A 344 -8.38 -7.02 -37.17
N LYS A 345 -8.49 -6.09 -38.12
CA LYS A 345 -8.14 -4.68 -37.99
C LYS A 345 -9.17 -3.91 -37.13
N ALA A 346 -8.62 -3.11 -36.20
CA ALA A 346 -9.20 -1.95 -35.49
C ALA A 346 -9.91 -2.21 -34.14
N PRO A 347 -9.73 -1.28 -33.19
CA PRO A 347 -8.49 -0.94 -32.53
C PRO A 347 -8.54 -1.45 -31.07
N TRP A 348 -7.38 -1.76 -30.48
CA TRP A 348 -7.17 -1.90 -29.04
C TRP A 348 -6.12 -0.86 -28.67
N GLY A 349 -6.36 -0.05 -27.66
CA GLY A 349 -5.33 0.79 -27.04
C GLY A 349 -5.32 0.50 -25.55
N PHE A 350 -4.30 0.96 -24.84
CA PHE A 350 -4.17 0.83 -23.39
C PHE A 350 -2.89 1.60 -23.02
N ASP A 351 -2.98 2.70 -22.27
CA ASP A 351 -1.80 3.48 -21.88
C ASP A 351 -2.04 4.19 -20.54
N LYS A 352 -1.04 4.39 -19.68
CA LYS A 352 -0.33 3.41 -18.82
C LYS A 352 -0.35 3.86 -17.35
N GLU A 353 -1.31 4.71 -16.95
CA GLU A 353 -1.34 5.25 -15.59
C GLU A 353 -2.50 4.74 -14.72
N ILE A 354 -3.58 4.15 -15.28
CA ILE A 354 -4.87 3.98 -14.55
C ILE A 354 -5.67 2.67 -14.81
N GLY A 355 -5.09 1.66 -15.46
CA GLY A 355 -5.63 0.27 -15.44
C GLY A 355 -7.02 -0.01 -16.06
N PHE A 356 -7.23 0.11 -17.39
CA PHE A 356 -7.78 -0.95 -18.29
C PHE A 356 -7.87 -0.57 -19.82
N LEU A 357 -7.93 -1.59 -20.72
CA LEU A 357 -8.50 -1.68 -22.10
C LEU A 357 -9.02 -0.40 -22.81
N VAL A 358 -8.28 0.43 -23.58
CA VAL A 358 -8.92 1.41 -24.51
C VAL A 358 -8.11 1.94 -25.72
N PRO A 359 -8.63 1.90 -26.97
CA PRO A 359 -8.27 2.87 -27.99
C PRO A 359 -9.18 4.09 -27.92
N ASN A 360 -8.55 5.23 -27.62
CA ASN A 360 -8.99 6.60 -27.88
C ASN A 360 -10.29 7.12 -27.23
N GLU A 361 -10.09 8.18 -26.43
CA GLU A 361 -11.02 9.28 -26.12
C GLU A 361 -12.00 9.21 -24.93
N VAL A 362 -12.05 8.13 -24.14
CA VAL A 362 -12.91 8.13 -22.93
C VAL A 362 -12.09 7.91 -21.66
N THR A 363 -12.07 8.94 -20.81
CA THR A 363 -11.52 8.84 -19.44
C THR A 363 -12.62 8.23 -18.58
N TYR A 364 -12.43 6.99 -18.15
CA TYR A 364 -13.40 6.29 -17.32
C TYR A 364 -13.13 6.52 -15.82
N VAL A 365 -14.19 6.64 -15.02
CA VAL A 365 -14.12 6.81 -13.56
C VAL A 365 -14.83 5.62 -12.89
N PRO A 366 -14.12 4.79 -12.09
CA PRO A 366 -14.73 3.74 -11.28
C PRO A 366 -15.98 4.21 -10.53
N GLY A 367 -17.10 3.49 -10.71
CA GLY A 367 -18.37 3.82 -10.05
C GLY A 367 -19.15 4.94 -10.74
N SER A 368 -19.01 5.08 -12.06
CA SER A 368 -19.88 5.95 -12.87
C SER A 368 -21.25 5.33 -13.09
N LEU A 369 -22.31 6.13 -12.93
CA LEU A 369 -23.71 5.66 -13.03
C LEU A 369 -24.06 5.07 -14.41
N GLU A 370 -23.39 5.51 -15.47
CA GLU A 370 -23.62 5.04 -16.84
C GLU A 370 -23.23 3.57 -17.07
N PHE A 371 -22.43 2.98 -16.17
CA PHE A 371 -22.05 1.56 -16.23
C PHE A 371 -22.69 0.71 -15.13
N LEU A 372 -23.69 1.23 -14.42
CA LEU A 372 -24.38 0.48 -13.38
C LEU A 372 -25.38 -0.49 -14.00
N ASP A 373 -24.95 -1.72 -14.28
CA ASP A 373 -25.74 -2.68 -15.06
C ASP A 373 -25.80 -4.10 -14.51
N ALA A 374 -25.01 -4.43 -13.47
CA ALA A 374 -25.00 -5.75 -12.85
C ALA A 374 -25.25 -5.74 -11.32
N PRO A 375 -25.79 -6.83 -10.75
CA PRO A 375 -25.91 -6.97 -9.31
C PRO A 375 -24.56 -6.82 -8.60
N GLU A 376 -24.60 -6.23 -7.40
CA GLU A 376 -23.48 -5.87 -6.54
C GLU A 376 -22.64 -4.68 -7.02
N GLU A 377 -23.02 -4.05 -8.12
CA GLU A 377 -22.40 -2.82 -8.57
C GLU A 377 -22.91 -1.58 -7.82
N TRP A 378 -22.03 -0.60 -7.62
CA TRP A 378 -22.38 0.71 -7.06
C TRP A 378 -21.81 1.86 -7.89
N ALA A 379 -22.51 2.98 -7.86
CA ALA A 379 -22.07 4.20 -8.51
C ALA A 379 -22.25 5.41 -7.59
N PHE A 380 -21.43 6.45 -7.74
CA PHE A 380 -21.52 7.66 -6.93
C PHE A 380 -21.46 8.92 -7.79
N ASP A 381 -22.49 9.75 -7.66
CA ASP A 381 -22.58 11.06 -8.28
C ASP A 381 -22.12 12.13 -7.28
N SER A 382 -20.96 12.74 -7.55
CA SER A 382 -20.38 13.74 -6.67
C SER A 382 -21.10 15.08 -6.69
N ASP A 383 -21.84 15.42 -7.76
CA ASP A 383 -22.47 16.72 -7.91
C ASP A 383 -23.67 16.87 -6.99
N ASN A 384 -24.43 15.78 -6.82
CA ASN A 384 -25.58 15.72 -5.91
C ASN A 384 -25.36 14.82 -4.69
N LYS A 385 -24.15 14.25 -4.52
CA LYS A 385 -23.77 13.36 -3.41
C LYS A 385 -24.64 12.10 -3.33
N THR A 386 -25.16 11.61 -4.46
CA THR A 386 -26.03 10.42 -4.47
C THR A 386 -25.23 9.16 -4.71
N LEU A 387 -25.39 8.19 -3.82
CA LEU A 387 -24.86 6.85 -3.95
C LEU A 387 -25.97 5.93 -4.49
N TYR A 388 -25.63 5.12 -5.48
CA TYR A 388 -26.50 4.14 -6.14
C TYR A 388 -25.92 2.74 -5.94
N LEU A 389 -26.80 1.74 -5.74
CA LEU A 389 -26.43 0.34 -5.58
C LEU A 389 -27.43 -0.55 -6.30
N TYR A 390 -26.96 -1.38 -7.22
CA TYR A 390 -27.73 -2.51 -7.73
C TYR A 390 -27.52 -3.70 -6.78
N ALA A 391 -28.40 -3.89 -5.79
CA ALA A 391 -28.23 -4.93 -4.80
C ALA A 391 -28.52 -6.34 -5.35
N SER A 392 -27.72 -7.33 -4.95
CA SER A 392 -28.04 -8.76 -5.09
C SER A 392 -28.86 -9.28 -3.90
N ASP A 393 -29.38 -10.50 -4.03
CA ASP A 393 -30.11 -11.18 -2.96
C ASP A 393 -29.27 -11.27 -1.69
N ASN A 394 -29.86 -10.91 -0.53
CA ASN A 394 -29.22 -10.80 0.79
C ASN A 394 -28.31 -9.58 1.03
N PHE A 395 -28.06 -8.74 0.01
CA PHE A 395 -27.22 -7.54 0.12
C PHE A 395 -28.01 -6.24 -0.15
N THR A 396 -29.28 -6.23 0.26
CA THR A 396 -30.10 -5.02 0.26
C THR A 396 -29.59 -4.02 1.31
N PRO A 397 -29.35 -2.75 0.95
CA PRO A 397 -28.84 -1.76 1.89
C PRO A 397 -29.92 -1.32 2.90
N ASN A 398 -29.51 -1.09 4.14
CA ASN A 398 -30.28 -0.47 5.21
C ASN A 398 -29.36 0.38 6.10
N SER A 399 -29.92 1.01 7.13
CA SER A 399 -29.19 1.95 7.99
C SER A 399 -28.17 1.33 8.97
N THR A 400 -28.01 0.01 8.95
CA THR A 400 -27.13 -0.71 9.88
C THR A 400 -26.07 -1.57 9.20
N ASN A 401 -26.24 -1.85 7.90
CA ASN A 401 -25.38 -2.80 7.20
C ASN A 401 -24.47 -2.21 6.13
N VAL A 402 -24.56 -0.91 5.85
CA VAL A 402 -23.74 -0.26 4.83
C VAL A 402 -22.53 0.44 5.43
N ARG A 403 -21.37 0.26 4.80
CA ARG A 403 -20.14 1.01 5.11
C ARG A 403 -19.49 1.53 3.84
N ILE A 404 -18.88 2.71 3.92
CA ILE A 404 -18.15 3.33 2.82
C ILE A 404 -16.70 3.58 3.19
N ARG A 405 -15.75 3.31 2.28
CA ARG A 405 -14.35 3.72 2.46
C ARG A 405 -14.22 5.20 2.13
N VAL A 406 -13.66 5.94 3.08
CA VAL A 406 -13.53 7.42 2.99
C VAL A 406 -12.08 7.89 3.06
N ARG A 407 -11.12 6.97 3.12
CA ARG A 407 -9.68 7.26 3.15
C ARG A 407 -8.87 6.19 2.45
N ASP A 408 -7.71 6.57 1.95
CA ASP A 408 -6.76 5.68 1.27
C ASP A 408 -5.86 4.91 2.25
N ARG A 409 -5.35 5.60 3.28
CA ARG A 409 -4.32 5.13 4.20
C ARG A 409 -4.69 5.48 5.64
N PHE A 410 -4.47 4.55 6.58
CA PHE A 410 -4.74 4.77 8.00
C PHE A 410 -3.50 4.63 8.89
N LEU A 411 -2.38 4.11 8.40
CA LEU A 411 -1.17 3.93 9.18
C LEU A 411 0.05 4.51 8.44
N ASN A 412 0.72 5.46 9.06
CA ASN A 412 1.99 6.03 8.58
C ASN A 412 2.97 6.15 9.74
N ILE A 413 3.95 5.25 9.79
CA ILE A 413 4.97 5.24 10.83
C ILE A 413 6.34 5.48 10.20
N ARG A 414 6.92 6.64 10.54
CA ARG A 414 8.19 7.10 9.97
C ARG A 414 9.26 7.24 11.04
N GLU A 415 10.49 6.88 10.67
CA GLU A 415 11.70 7.05 11.49
C GLU A 415 11.55 6.54 12.93
N SER A 416 10.81 5.45 13.13
CA SER A 416 10.55 4.87 14.45
C SER A 416 11.17 3.48 14.55
N SER A 417 11.21 2.87 15.74
CA SER A 417 11.89 1.57 15.88
C SER A 417 11.24 0.67 16.92
N ASN A 418 11.36 -0.66 16.76
CA ASN A 418 10.90 -1.62 17.76
C ASN A 418 9.39 -1.53 18.05
N ILE A 419 8.58 -1.50 16.99
CA ILE A 419 7.11 -1.40 17.06
C ILE A 419 6.50 -2.71 16.58
N LYS A 420 5.55 -3.26 17.33
CA LYS A 420 4.79 -4.46 16.98
C LYS A 420 3.30 -4.14 16.93
N PHE A 421 2.62 -4.63 15.90
CA PHE A 421 1.16 -4.81 15.89
C PHE A 421 0.87 -6.30 15.95
N LYS A 422 -0.02 -6.70 16.85
CA LYS A 422 -0.37 -8.09 17.09
C LYS A 422 -1.87 -8.29 17.25
N ASN A 423 -2.45 -9.34 16.66
CA ASN A 423 -3.87 -9.68 16.83
C ASN A 423 -4.80 -8.49 16.46
N ILE A 424 -4.51 -7.83 15.33
CA ILE A 424 -5.26 -6.67 14.84
C ILE A 424 -5.52 -6.87 13.35
N ASP A 425 -6.78 -6.77 12.96
CA ASP A 425 -7.20 -6.76 11.56
C ASP A 425 -7.12 -5.33 10.99
N PHE A 426 -6.82 -5.24 9.72
CA PHE A 426 -6.67 -4.02 8.94
C PHE A 426 -7.58 -4.11 7.72
N SER A 427 -8.56 -3.20 7.62
CA SER A 427 -9.58 -3.26 6.57
C SER A 427 -9.67 -1.94 5.81
N ALA A 428 -9.83 -2.01 4.49
CA ALA A 428 -10.16 -0.87 3.63
C ALA A 428 -9.19 0.32 3.75
N GLY A 429 -7.89 0.04 3.77
CA GLY A 429 -6.85 1.06 3.91
C GLY A 429 -5.45 0.45 3.91
N SER A 430 -4.45 1.27 3.57
CA SER A 430 -3.06 0.82 3.47
C SER A 430 -2.16 1.31 4.60
N ILE A 431 -0.95 0.75 4.65
CA ILE A 431 0.14 1.12 5.58
C ILE A 431 1.33 1.71 4.85
N ASN A 432 1.95 2.74 5.42
CA ASN A 432 3.23 3.30 4.98
C ASN A 432 4.28 3.20 6.10
N LEU A 433 5.37 2.51 5.83
CA LEU A 433 6.50 2.39 6.74
C LEU A 433 7.76 2.95 6.07
N ARG A 434 8.31 4.03 6.61
CA ARG A 434 9.49 4.69 6.01
C ARG A 434 10.57 5.02 7.04
N GLY A 435 11.78 4.49 6.84
CA GLY A 435 12.92 4.73 7.74
C GLY A 435 12.79 4.03 9.11
N SER A 436 11.81 3.14 9.25
CA SER A 436 11.49 2.48 10.52
C SER A 436 12.21 1.15 10.66
N LYS A 437 12.66 0.78 11.86
CA LYS A 437 13.47 -0.44 12.09
C LYS A 437 12.82 -1.39 13.08
N TYR A 438 13.05 -2.70 12.95
CA TYR A 438 12.50 -3.69 13.90
C TYR A 438 10.97 -3.59 14.04
N PHE A 439 10.27 -3.46 12.91
CA PHE A 439 8.81 -3.41 12.87
C PHE A 439 8.23 -4.81 12.73
N THR A 440 7.25 -5.19 13.54
CA THR A 440 6.62 -6.52 13.52
C THR A 440 5.12 -6.44 13.26
N LEU A 441 4.63 -7.24 12.33
CA LEU A 441 3.22 -7.62 12.19
C LEU A 441 3.09 -9.10 12.56
N GLU A 442 2.20 -9.42 13.48
CA GLU A 442 2.03 -10.77 14.02
C GLU A 442 0.56 -11.10 14.21
N ASP A 443 0.06 -12.20 13.62
CA ASP A 443 -1.34 -12.60 13.75
C ASP A 443 -2.32 -11.50 13.26
N CYS A 444 -2.04 -10.91 12.09
CA CYS A 444 -2.84 -9.81 11.53
C CYS A 444 -3.47 -10.20 10.17
N LYS A 445 -4.68 -9.74 9.90
CA LYS A 445 -5.30 -9.82 8.57
C LYS A 445 -5.37 -8.45 7.91
N PHE A 446 -4.99 -8.38 6.64
CA PHE A 446 -5.13 -7.20 5.78
C PHE A 446 -6.14 -7.50 4.68
N SER A 447 -7.24 -6.74 4.64
CA SER A 447 -8.26 -6.83 3.60
C SER A 447 -8.47 -5.48 2.93
N PHE A 448 -8.62 -5.48 1.60
CA PHE A 448 -8.93 -4.27 0.82
C PHE A 448 -7.91 -3.13 1.03
N SER A 449 -6.62 -3.46 1.18
CA SER A 449 -5.60 -2.41 1.40
C SER A 449 -5.47 -1.44 0.22
N SER A 450 -5.73 -1.91 -1.00
CA SER A 450 -5.72 -1.14 -2.23
C SER A 450 -6.92 -1.53 -3.08
N ASP A 451 -7.41 -0.56 -3.85
CA ASP A 451 -8.45 -0.72 -4.87
C ASP A 451 -8.19 0.34 -5.95
N MET A 452 -8.94 0.34 -7.05
CA MET A 452 -8.72 1.14 -8.26
C MET A 452 -8.23 2.58 -7.97
N GLY A 453 -6.97 2.86 -8.30
CA GLY A 453 -6.36 4.19 -8.15
C GLY A 453 -5.96 4.61 -6.72
N LEU A 454 -6.19 3.74 -5.72
CA LEU A 454 -5.82 3.99 -4.33
C LEU A 454 -4.37 3.60 -4.04
N LEU A 455 -3.85 4.16 -2.94
CA LEU A 455 -2.53 3.80 -2.44
C LEU A 455 -2.54 2.42 -1.76
N GLY A 456 -1.62 1.55 -2.17
CA GLY A 456 -1.37 0.26 -1.53
C GLY A 456 -0.37 0.30 -0.37
N ASN A 457 -0.13 -0.88 0.20
CA ASN A 457 0.85 -1.12 1.27
C ASN A 457 2.26 -0.80 0.76
N SER A 458 2.99 0.05 1.49
CA SER A 458 4.30 0.55 1.08
C SER A 458 5.30 0.51 2.23
N VAL A 459 6.46 -0.09 1.96
CA VAL A 459 7.60 -0.14 2.89
C VAL A 459 8.87 0.31 2.19
N ALA A 460 9.54 1.31 2.74
CA ALA A 460 10.78 1.84 2.20
C ALA A 460 11.81 2.16 3.28
N TYR A 461 13.10 1.93 3.02
CA TYR A 461 14.20 2.27 3.95
C TYR A 461 14.03 1.70 5.37
N SER A 462 13.29 0.61 5.48
CA SER A 462 12.89 0.04 6.76
C SER A 462 13.54 -1.31 6.91
N HIS A 463 14.31 -1.53 7.98
CA HIS A 463 15.20 -2.69 8.09
C HIS A 463 14.78 -3.59 9.25
N PHE A 464 15.05 -4.89 9.12
CA PHE A 464 14.77 -5.90 10.14
C PHE A 464 13.28 -6.04 10.46
N LEU A 465 12.43 -6.03 9.43
CA LEU A 465 10.99 -6.23 9.61
C LEU A 465 10.68 -7.70 9.85
N LYS A 466 9.57 -7.97 10.55
CA LYS A 466 9.00 -9.30 10.69
C LYS A 466 7.51 -9.27 10.37
N VAL A 467 7.07 -10.12 9.45
CA VAL A 467 5.66 -10.33 9.11
C VAL A 467 5.38 -11.81 9.34
N ARG A 468 4.56 -12.14 10.34
CA ARG A 468 4.34 -13.52 10.77
C ARG A 468 2.88 -13.82 10.98
N ASN A 469 2.42 -14.99 10.52
CA ASN A 469 1.03 -15.43 10.68
C ASN A 469 0.03 -14.38 10.16
N CYS A 470 0.34 -13.79 9.02
CA CYS A 470 -0.49 -12.73 8.44
C CYS A 470 -1.22 -13.22 7.19
N ILE A 471 -2.40 -12.64 6.95
CA ILE A 471 -3.20 -12.86 5.75
C ILE A 471 -3.32 -11.54 4.99
N PHE A 472 -3.15 -11.56 3.67
CA PHE A 472 -3.38 -10.44 2.76
C PHE A 472 -4.38 -10.87 1.68
N GLU A 473 -5.57 -10.29 1.69
CA GLU A 473 -6.67 -10.72 0.81
C GLU A 473 -7.51 -9.58 0.24
N TYR A 474 -8.14 -9.84 -0.90
CA TYR A 474 -9.08 -8.93 -1.56
C TYR A 474 -8.47 -7.54 -1.83
N ILE A 475 -7.19 -7.51 -2.24
CA ILE A 475 -6.48 -6.30 -2.62
C ILE A 475 -6.56 -6.20 -4.14
N ASN A 476 -7.52 -5.44 -4.65
CA ASN A 476 -7.99 -5.59 -6.03
C ASN A 476 -7.07 -4.94 -7.07
N ASP A 477 -6.54 -3.74 -6.79
CA ASP A 477 -5.59 -3.02 -7.66
C ASP A 477 -4.47 -2.42 -6.82
N GLY A 478 -3.41 -3.19 -6.65
CA GLY A 478 -2.20 -2.75 -5.97
C GLY A 478 -1.48 -3.91 -5.29
N HIS A 479 -0.21 -3.69 -4.97
CA HIS A 479 0.59 -4.71 -4.31
C HIS A 479 0.00 -5.08 -2.94
N SER A 480 -0.21 -6.38 -2.72
CA SER A 480 -0.56 -6.90 -1.39
C SER A 480 0.51 -6.54 -0.36
N TRP A 481 1.78 -6.55 -0.80
CA TRP A 481 2.92 -6.01 -0.09
C TRP A 481 3.98 -5.46 -1.06
N ALA A 482 4.31 -4.17 -0.96
CA ALA A 482 5.42 -3.58 -1.71
C ALA A 482 6.54 -3.11 -0.78
N GLN A 483 7.74 -3.65 -0.98
CA GLN A 483 8.90 -3.26 -0.18
C GLN A 483 10.13 -2.97 -1.04
N GLY A 484 10.70 -1.77 -0.87
CA GLY A 484 11.92 -1.32 -1.54
C GLY A 484 12.98 -0.80 -0.57
N ARG A 485 14.26 -0.82 -1.00
CA ARG A 485 15.39 -0.19 -0.28
C ARG A 485 15.48 -0.57 1.21
N SER A 486 15.05 -1.78 1.54
CA SER A 486 14.90 -2.33 2.88
C SER A 486 15.78 -3.58 3.00
N SER A 487 16.06 -4.08 4.19
CA SER A 487 16.87 -5.30 4.31
C SER A 487 16.52 -6.17 5.51
N HIS A 488 16.83 -7.46 5.40
CA HIS A 488 16.65 -8.45 6.47
C HIS A 488 15.20 -8.56 6.96
N THR A 489 14.23 -8.43 6.05
CA THR A 489 12.83 -8.70 6.38
C THR A 489 12.59 -10.21 6.44
N ILE A 490 11.84 -10.65 7.44
CA ILE A 490 11.40 -12.03 7.60
C ILE A 490 9.89 -12.09 7.35
N PHE A 491 9.49 -12.86 6.35
CA PHE A 491 8.12 -13.31 6.14
C PHE A 491 8.02 -14.77 6.56
N GLU A 492 7.13 -15.09 7.48
CA GLU A 492 6.98 -16.45 8.02
C GLU A 492 5.52 -16.81 8.20
N ASN A 493 5.05 -17.88 7.55
CA ASN A 493 3.65 -18.31 7.62
C ASN A 493 2.69 -17.18 7.17
N VAL A 494 2.80 -16.77 5.91
CA VAL A 494 2.01 -15.66 5.34
C VAL A 494 1.20 -16.16 4.16
N LEU A 495 -0.09 -15.83 4.16
CA LEU A 495 -1.05 -16.18 3.11
C LEU A 495 -1.43 -14.94 2.30
N PHE A 496 -1.25 -15.02 0.99
CA PHE A 496 -1.74 -14.05 0.02
C PHE A 496 -2.81 -14.71 -0.85
N ARG A 497 -4.04 -14.19 -0.87
CA ARG A 497 -5.12 -14.80 -1.67
C ARG A 497 -6.11 -13.80 -2.24
N TYR A 498 -6.75 -14.15 -3.36
CA TYR A 498 -7.79 -13.32 -3.98
C TYR A 498 -7.34 -11.87 -4.22
N ASN A 499 -6.11 -11.70 -4.69
CA ASN A 499 -5.53 -10.39 -4.96
C ASN A 499 -5.46 -10.11 -6.46
N ASP A 500 -5.39 -8.81 -6.79
CA ASP A 500 -5.11 -8.24 -8.11
C ASP A 500 -6.17 -8.58 -9.17
N TRP A 501 -7.45 -8.60 -8.79
CA TRP A 501 -8.56 -9.08 -9.62
C TRP A 501 -8.80 -8.29 -10.92
N PHE A 502 -8.02 -7.23 -11.13
CA PHE A 502 -8.02 -6.31 -12.27
C PHE A 502 -6.79 -6.51 -13.18
N GLY A 503 -6.51 -7.77 -13.53
CA GLY A 503 -5.32 -8.25 -14.22
C GLY A 503 -4.59 -7.45 -15.30
N GLY A 504 -3.38 -7.92 -15.63
CA GLY A 504 -2.43 -7.26 -16.53
C GLY A 504 -1.43 -6.35 -15.80
N THR A 505 -1.53 -6.30 -14.48
CA THR A 505 -0.75 -5.45 -13.56
C THR A 505 0.39 -6.21 -12.89
N ALA A 506 0.18 -7.49 -12.57
CA ALA A 506 1.10 -8.34 -11.83
C ALA A 506 1.57 -7.70 -10.51
N TRP A 507 0.62 -7.14 -9.75
CA TRP A 507 0.81 -6.58 -8.41
C TRP A 507 1.12 -7.62 -7.31
N SER A 508 2.06 -8.49 -7.61
CA SER A 508 2.66 -9.52 -6.75
C SER A 508 3.24 -8.97 -5.45
N PRO A 509 3.16 -9.72 -4.32
CA PRO A 509 3.94 -9.39 -3.14
C PRO A 509 5.44 -9.37 -3.47
N ASN A 510 6.12 -8.29 -3.05
CA ASN A 510 7.53 -8.09 -3.34
C ASN A 510 8.32 -7.54 -2.16
N SER A 511 9.59 -7.94 -2.10
CA SER A 511 10.60 -7.30 -1.28
C SER A 511 11.87 -7.21 -2.09
N LYS A 512 12.03 -6.10 -2.81
CA LYS A 512 13.18 -5.78 -3.65
C LYS A 512 14.41 -5.33 -2.84
N GLY A 513 14.29 -5.39 -1.51
CA GLY A 513 15.39 -5.21 -0.57
C GLY A 513 16.37 -6.39 -0.53
N VAL A 514 17.47 -6.23 0.19
CA VAL A 514 18.49 -7.30 0.31
C VAL A 514 18.21 -8.23 1.49
N ALA A 515 18.55 -9.51 1.34
CA ALA A 515 18.51 -10.53 2.39
C ALA A 515 17.12 -10.76 3.03
N ALA A 516 16.05 -10.65 2.24
CA ALA A 516 14.72 -11.04 2.70
C ALA A 516 14.62 -12.57 2.86
N GLN A 517 13.93 -13.04 3.89
CA GLN A 517 13.63 -14.46 4.10
C GLN A 517 12.13 -14.68 3.93
N TRP A 518 11.74 -15.53 3.00
CA TRP A 518 10.36 -15.92 2.71
C TRP A 518 10.20 -17.39 3.06
N ARG A 519 9.50 -17.68 4.15
CA ARG A 519 9.37 -19.04 4.68
C ARG A 519 7.91 -19.39 4.93
N TYR A 520 7.46 -20.56 4.47
CA TYR A 520 6.06 -20.98 4.64
C TYR A 520 5.10 -19.94 4.05
N ILE A 521 5.30 -19.63 2.76
CA ILE A 521 4.50 -18.63 2.05
C ILE A 521 3.50 -19.32 1.17
N THR A 522 2.23 -18.94 1.27
CA THR A 522 1.20 -19.39 0.35
C THR A 522 0.70 -18.21 -0.47
N ILE A 523 0.71 -18.34 -1.79
CA ILE A 523 0.00 -17.44 -2.70
C ILE A 523 -1.00 -18.30 -3.47
N GLU A 524 -2.29 -17.99 -3.33
CA GLU A 524 -3.34 -18.78 -3.96
C GLU A 524 -4.43 -17.92 -4.62
N ASN A 525 -5.09 -18.48 -5.64
CA ASN A 525 -6.35 -17.97 -6.18
C ASN A 525 -6.31 -16.46 -6.47
N SER A 526 -5.27 -15.99 -7.16
CA SER A 526 -5.02 -14.56 -7.38
C SER A 526 -4.75 -14.29 -8.86
N TYR A 527 -5.15 -13.12 -9.34
CA TYR A 527 -4.90 -12.70 -10.71
C TYR A 527 -3.61 -11.87 -10.78
N THR A 528 -2.54 -12.42 -10.23
CA THR A 528 -1.23 -11.74 -10.18
C THR A 528 -0.10 -12.70 -10.44
N ALA A 529 1.12 -12.19 -10.58
CA ALA A 529 2.33 -13.00 -10.51
C ALA A 529 2.58 -13.48 -9.05
N GLY A 530 3.52 -14.39 -8.84
CA GLY A 530 3.78 -14.91 -7.48
C GLY A 530 4.68 -14.00 -6.64
N LEU A 531 5.95 -14.35 -6.48
CA LEU A 531 6.91 -13.61 -5.65
C LEU A 531 7.97 -12.89 -6.49
N LEU A 532 8.29 -11.65 -6.08
CA LEU A 532 9.45 -10.91 -6.55
C LEU A 532 10.42 -10.61 -5.39
N PRO A 533 11.21 -11.60 -4.96
CA PRO A 533 12.24 -11.43 -3.94
C PRO A 533 13.46 -10.68 -4.48
N GLY A 534 14.13 -9.90 -3.63
CA GLY A 534 15.36 -9.15 -3.95
C GLY A 534 16.66 -9.94 -3.76
N ALA A 535 17.80 -9.27 -3.85
CA ALA A 535 19.12 -9.92 -3.80
C ALA A 535 19.43 -10.57 -2.44
N GLY A 536 20.25 -11.63 -2.43
CA GLY A 536 20.64 -12.36 -1.23
C GLY A 536 19.49 -13.02 -0.46
N SER A 537 18.33 -13.18 -1.08
CA SER A 537 17.12 -13.64 -0.38
C SER A 537 16.95 -15.15 -0.41
N LEU A 538 16.30 -15.66 0.63
CA LEU A 538 15.88 -17.05 0.76
C LEU A 538 14.38 -17.14 0.49
N VAL A 539 13.97 -18.04 -0.42
CA VAL A 539 12.59 -18.49 -0.55
C VAL A 539 12.57 -19.99 -0.24
N GLU A 540 11.86 -20.40 0.80
CA GLU A 540 11.73 -21.81 1.18
C GLU A 540 10.33 -22.17 1.68
N TYR A 541 9.88 -23.39 1.37
CA TYR A 541 8.53 -23.86 1.72
C TYR A 541 7.44 -22.92 1.18
N ALA A 542 7.64 -22.39 -0.02
CA ALA A 542 6.63 -21.57 -0.69
C ALA A 542 5.70 -22.45 -1.53
N ARG A 543 4.40 -22.21 -1.45
CA ARG A 543 3.36 -22.81 -2.28
C ARG A 543 2.65 -21.71 -3.05
N ILE A 544 2.84 -21.69 -4.36
CA ILE A 544 2.27 -20.69 -5.26
C ILE A 544 1.34 -21.44 -6.19
N GLU A 545 0.03 -21.23 -6.04
CA GLU A 545 -0.96 -22.04 -6.74
C GLU A 545 -2.11 -21.24 -7.31
N ASN A 546 -2.69 -21.71 -8.41
CA ASN A 546 -3.89 -21.12 -9.01
C ASN A 546 -3.72 -19.62 -9.27
N LEU A 547 -2.66 -19.27 -10.00
CA LEU A 547 -2.42 -17.90 -10.45
C LEU A 547 -2.95 -17.74 -11.88
N TYR A 548 -3.78 -16.74 -12.09
CA TYR A 548 -4.56 -16.59 -13.32
C TYR A 548 -4.00 -15.55 -14.28
N GLU A 549 -2.96 -14.82 -13.87
CA GLU A 549 -2.32 -13.79 -14.69
C GLU A 549 -1.63 -14.38 -15.93
N GLY A 550 -1.58 -13.59 -17.00
CA GLY A 550 -0.91 -13.90 -18.26
C GLY A 550 -0.05 -12.74 -18.74
N CYS A 551 1.07 -12.53 -18.06
CA CYS A 551 2.11 -11.58 -18.45
C CYS A 551 3.47 -12.23 -18.69
N ASP A 552 4.43 -11.46 -19.18
CA ASP A 552 5.83 -11.87 -19.19
C ASP A 552 6.44 -11.81 -17.76
N CYS A 553 5.99 -12.72 -16.91
CA CYS A 553 6.22 -12.76 -15.47
C CYS A 553 6.20 -14.22 -14.96
N SER A 554 6.29 -14.46 -13.65
CA SER A 554 6.40 -15.81 -13.11
C SER A 554 5.84 -16.00 -11.70
N GLY A 555 5.64 -17.27 -11.31
CA GLY A 555 5.37 -17.65 -9.93
C GLY A 555 6.52 -17.24 -9.01
N ILE A 556 7.78 -17.50 -9.35
CA ILE A 556 8.94 -16.94 -8.64
C ILE A 556 9.84 -16.20 -9.63
N GLN A 557 9.84 -14.88 -9.52
CA GLN A 557 10.59 -13.99 -10.40
C GLN A 557 11.86 -13.49 -9.72
N ARG A 558 13.02 -13.74 -10.32
CA ARG A 558 14.27 -13.06 -9.92
C ARG A 558 14.84 -12.29 -11.09
N ASN A 559 14.94 -10.98 -10.92
CA ASN A 559 15.67 -10.15 -11.86
C ASN A 559 17.19 -10.33 -11.69
N ALA A 560 18.04 -9.82 -12.59
CA ALA A 560 19.44 -10.24 -12.58
C ALA A 560 20.14 -9.92 -11.26
N ASP A 561 19.97 -8.70 -10.75
CA ASP A 561 20.47 -8.33 -9.44
C ASP A 561 19.83 -9.14 -8.29
N HIS A 562 18.61 -9.64 -8.46
CA HIS A 562 17.86 -10.37 -7.43
C HIS A 562 18.23 -11.86 -7.32
N SER A 563 18.94 -12.40 -8.31
CA SER A 563 19.44 -13.79 -8.26
C SER A 563 20.70 -13.94 -7.42
N LYS A 564 21.53 -12.88 -7.35
CA LYS A 564 22.84 -12.90 -6.72
C LYS A 564 22.76 -13.42 -5.29
N ASN A 565 23.51 -14.48 -5.00
CA ASN A 565 23.60 -15.14 -3.68
C ASN A 565 22.23 -15.48 -3.09
N SER A 566 21.25 -15.77 -3.95
CA SER A 566 19.89 -16.05 -3.51
C SER A 566 19.54 -17.51 -3.75
N THR A 567 18.83 -18.08 -2.79
CA THR A 567 18.41 -19.48 -2.81
C THR A 567 16.90 -19.57 -2.88
N THR A 568 16.41 -20.47 -3.74
CA THR A 568 15.00 -20.88 -3.79
C THR A 568 14.95 -22.39 -3.60
N ARG A 569 14.25 -22.86 -2.56
CA ARG A 569 14.23 -24.27 -2.23
C ARG A 569 12.92 -24.80 -1.68
N PHE A 570 12.72 -26.11 -1.75
CA PHE A 570 11.56 -26.81 -1.14
C PHE A 570 10.23 -26.10 -1.44
N SER A 571 10.00 -25.74 -2.70
CA SER A 571 8.89 -24.87 -3.09
C SER A 571 8.12 -25.45 -4.27
N TRP A 572 6.83 -25.11 -4.36
CA TRP A 572 5.91 -25.61 -5.36
C TRP A 572 5.23 -24.45 -6.09
N ILE A 573 5.28 -24.47 -7.42
CA ILE A 573 4.56 -23.56 -8.29
C ILE A 573 3.60 -24.38 -9.16
N ILE A 574 2.30 -24.27 -8.90
CA ILE A 574 1.28 -25.19 -9.40
C ILE A 574 0.19 -24.41 -10.11
N ASN A 575 -0.24 -24.86 -11.29
CA ASN A 575 -1.41 -24.34 -11.99
C ASN A 575 -1.39 -22.81 -12.18
N SER A 576 -0.36 -22.33 -12.89
CA SER A 576 -0.25 -20.95 -13.34
C SER A 576 -0.15 -20.91 -14.88
N PRO A 577 -1.24 -21.23 -15.61
CA PRO A 577 -1.20 -21.55 -17.04
C PRO A 577 -0.78 -20.38 -17.94
N GLY A 578 -0.86 -19.13 -17.45
CA GLY A 578 -0.38 -17.94 -18.14
C GLY A 578 1.08 -17.57 -17.82
N LEU A 579 1.68 -18.17 -16.79
CA LEU A 579 2.95 -17.74 -16.20
C LEU A 579 4.09 -18.72 -16.41
N ASN A 580 5.33 -18.24 -16.32
CA ASN A 580 6.46 -19.13 -16.05
C ASN A 580 6.38 -19.57 -14.58
N GLY A 581 6.74 -20.80 -14.24
CA GLY A 581 6.78 -21.24 -12.86
C GLY A 581 7.84 -20.49 -12.08
N MET A 582 9.10 -20.63 -12.53
CA MET A 582 10.24 -19.85 -12.01
C MET A 582 11.01 -19.21 -13.15
N ARG A 583 11.42 -17.94 -12.97
CA ARG A 583 12.10 -17.19 -14.02
C ARG A 583 13.23 -16.31 -13.51
N PHE A 584 14.36 -16.40 -14.21
CA PHE A 584 15.47 -15.45 -14.13
C PHE A 584 15.44 -14.56 -15.37
N ASP A 585 15.38 -13.24 -15.19
CA ASP A 585 15.12 -12.33 -16.31
C ASP A 585 15.65 -10.92 -16.08
N SER A 586 16.16 -10.27 -17.12
CA SER A 586 16.41 -8.83 -17.23
C SER A 586 16.98 -8.53 -18.62
N LYS A 587 17.42 -7.27 -18.87
CA LYS A 587 18.16 -6.93 -20.10
C LYS A 587 19.42 -7.78 -20.23
N CYS A 588 20.17 -7.90 -19.13
CA CYS A 588 21.22 -8.88 -18.92
C CYS A 588 20.68 -9.98 -18.01
N GLY A 589 20.91 -11.25 -18.32
CA GLY A 589 20.46 -12.39 -17.56
C GLY A 589 21.08 -12.44 -16.17
N ALA A 590 20.50 -13.27 -15.33
CA ALA A 590 20.81 -13.35 -13.91
C ALA A 590 22.14 -14.08 -13.66
N ARG A 591 22.64 -14.09 -12.41
CA ARG A 591 23.85 -14.82 -12.03
C ARG A 591 23.82 -15.31 -10.60
N PHE A 592 24.47 -16.44 -10.34
CA PHE A 592 24.67 -16.96 -8.98
C PHE A 592 23.35 -17.22 -8.25
N GLY A 593 22.40 -17.79 -8.99
CA GLY A 593 21.10 -18.20 -8.48
C GLY A 593 21.14 -19.68 -8.13
N ASP A 594 20.67 -20.01 -6.93
CA ASP A 594 20.63 -21.38 -6.41
C ASP A 594 19.16 -21.84 -6.34
N VAL A 595 18.86 -22.95 -7.02
CA VAL A 595 17.53 -23.54 -7.17
C VAL A 595 17.61 -25.02 -6.81
N HIS A 596 16.93 -25.42 -5.73
CA HIS A 596 17.08 -26.75 -5.15
C HIS A 596 15.73 -27.32 -4.71
N ASN A 597 15.32 -28.51 -5.14
CA ASN A 597 14.05 -29.12 -4.69
C ASN A 597 12.83 -28.23 -4.96
N VAL A 598 12.72 -27.73 -6.18
CA VAL A 598 11.60 -26.89 -6.64
C VAL A 598 10.78 -27.65 -7.67
N VAL A 599 9.46 -27.60 -7.51
CA VAL A 599 8.49 -28.29 -8.35
C VAL A 599 7.65 -27.27 -9.10
N SER A 600 7.53 -27.42 -10.41
CA SER A 600 6.81 -26.52 -11.32
C SER A 600 5.84 -27.33 -12.19
N LEU A 601 4.54 -27.22 -11.92
CA LEU A 601 3.50 -28.08 -12.50
C LEU A 601 2.36 -27.27 -13.11
N GLY A 602 1.89 -27.62 -14.30
CA GLY A 602 0.67 -27.00 -14.85
C GLY A 602 0.84 -25.52 -15.22
N ASN A 603 2.06 -25.07 -15.51
CA ASN A 603 2.35 -23.66 -15.81
C ASN A 603 2.51 -23.44 -17.32
N ARG A 604 2.61 -22.18 -17.77
CA ARG A 604 2.95 -21.91 -19.19
C ARG A 604 4.33 -22.44 -19.55
N ARG A 605 5.29 -22.20 -18.65
CA ARG A 605 6.65 -22.75 -18.72
C ARG A 605 7.08 -23.16 -17.31
N GLY A 606 7.88 -24.21 -17.14
CA GLY A 606 8.33 -24.66 -15.84
C GLY A 606 9.40 -23.74 -15.23
N PHE A 607 10.59 -23.75 -15.81
CA PHE A 607 11.77 -22.98 -15.40
C PHE A 607 12.37 -22.26 -16.62
N ARG A 608 12.50 -20.94 -16.54
CA ARG A 608 13.18 -20.11 -17.55
C ARG A 608 14.32 -19.36 -16.89
N LEU A 609 15.49 -20.00 -16.83
CA LEU A 609 16.64 -19.57 -16.04
C LEU A 609 17.68 -18.92 -16.96
N LYS A 610 17.45 -17.66 -17.32
CA LYS A 610 18.37 -16.88 -18.17
C LYS A 610 19.54 -16.35 -17.36
N GLY A 611 20.74 -16.39 -17.93
CA GLY A 611 21.93 -15.90 -17.24
C GLY A 611 23.10 -16.84 -17.37
N ASP A 612 23.92 -16.91 -16.32
CA ASP A 612 25.04 -17.84 -16.21
C ASP A 612 25.41 -18.06 -14.73
N ASN A 613 26.22 -19.09 -14.45
CA ASN A 613 26.62 -19.46 -13.09
C ASN A 613 25.43 -19.73 -12.16
N HIS A 614 24.47 -20.52 -12.62
CA HIS A 614 23.36 -21.01 -11.81
C HIS A 614 23.64 -22.40 -11.27
N ASP A 615 23.05 -22.69 -10.11
CA ASP A 615 23.13 -23.98 -9.45
C ASP A 615 21.70 -24.54 -9.39
N VAL A 616 21.39 -25.57 -10.20
CA VAL A 616 20.03 -26.10 -10.36
C VAL A 616 20.01 -27.60 -10.04
N TYR A 617 19.34 -27.97 -8.95
CA TYR A 617 19.34 -29.34 -8.43
C TYR A 617 17.95 -29.81 -8.03
N HIS A 618 17.64 -31.10 -8.27
CA HIS A 618 16.41 -31.73 -7.75
C HIS A 618 15.13 -31.01 -8.17
N THR A 619 15.07 -30.48 -9.39
CA THR A 619 13.89 -29.77 -9.88
C THR A 619 12.98 -30.69 -10.69
N THR A 620 11.68 -30.44 -10.64
CA THR A 620 10.70 -31.19 -11.42
C THR A 620 9.82 -30.23 -12.19
N ALA A 621 9.77 -30.38 -13.50
CA ALA A 621 8.90 -29.65 -14.40
C ALA A 621 8.04 -30.64 -15.18
N TYR A 622 6.72 -30.50 -15.04
CA TYR A 622 5.76 -31.42 -15.61
C TYR A 622 4.46 -30.70 -15.95
N ASP A 623 3.74 -31.15 -16.99
CA ASP A 623 2.48 -30.60 -17.46
C ASP A 623 2.56 -29.09 -17.79
N ASN A 624 3.71 -28.63 -18.30
CA ASN A 624 3.86 -27.24 -18.72
C ASN A 624 3.55 -27.09 -20.21
N THR A 625 2.79 -26.06 -20.58
CA THR A 625 2.21 -25.99 -21.95
C THR A 625 3.21 -25.62 -23.05
N ARG A 626 4.33 -24.95 -22.74
CA ARG A 626 5.31 -24.48 -23.75
C ARG A 626 6.75 -24.95 -23.55
N GLN A 627 7.23 -25.05 -22.32
CA GLN A 627 8.63 -25.39 -22.02
C GLN A 627 8.75 -25.89 -20.57
N ASP A 628 9.39 -27.02 -20.32
CA ASP A 628 9.61 -27.48 -18.94
C ASP A 628 10.80 -26.78 -18.32
N ILE A 629 12.00 -27.00 -18.83
CA ILE A 629 13.22 -26.37 -18.31
C ILE A 629 14.00 -25.72 -19.46
N SER A 630 14.38 -24.46 -19.27
CA SER A 630 15.21 -23.69 -20.20
C SER A 630 16.33 -22.97 -19.46
N LEU A 631 17.56 -23.38 -19.75
CA LEU A 631 18.80 -22.68 -19.46
C LEU A 631 19.36 -22.15 -20.78
N ASN A 632 18.77 -21.09 -21.32
CA ASN A 632 19.11 -20.56 -22.65
C ASN A 632 20.48 -19.88 -22.71
N ILE A 633 21.11 -19.88 -23.89
CA ILE A 633 22.41 -19.23 -24.16
C ILE A 633 22.35 -17.70 -24.17
N ASP A 634 21.20 -17.13 -24.52
CA ASP A 634 21.06 -15.69 -24.70
C ASP A 634 20.88 -14.95 -23.36
N LYS A 635 21.06 -13.63 -23.41
CA LYS A 635 20.89 -12.66 -22.32
C LYS A 635 22.06 -12.56 -21.34
N TYR A 636 22.98 -13.50 -21.25
CA TYR A 636 24.16 -13.27 -20.42
C TYR A 636 25.05 -12.17 -20.99
N CYS A 637 25.49 -11.21 -20.18
CA CYS A 637 26.30 -10.07 -20.64
C CYS A 637 27.80 -10.16 -20.26
N GLY A 638 28.23 -11.30 -19.71
CA GLY A 638 29.58 -11.49 -19.20
C GLY A 638 29.74 -11.10 -17.72
N PRO A 639 30.91 -11.42 -17.13
CA PRO A 639 31.13 -11.30 -15.68
C PRO A 639 31.17 -9.85 -15.19
N ASP A 640 31.62 -8.91 -16.03
CA ASP A 640 31.80 -7.50 -15.65
C ASP A 640 30.55 -6.65 -15.88
N LYS A 641 29.48 -7.21 -16.48
CA LYS A 641 28.27 -6.46 -16.85
C LYS A 641 27.09 -6.87 -15.96
N GLY A 642 26.58 -5.93 -15.18
CA GLY A 642 25.30 -6.05 -14.46
C GLY A 642 24.10 -5.68 -15.35
N ASP A 643 22.95 -5.41 -14.73
CA ASP A 643 21.72 -4.97 -15.41
C ASP A 643 21.87 -3.69 -16.26
N GLY A 644 22.99 -2.96 -16.12
CA GLY A 644 23.33 -1.75 -16.89
C GLY A 644 24.33 -1.95 -18.04
N GLY A 645 24.65 -3.19 -18.43
CA GLY A 645 25.55 -3.45 -19.56
C GLY A 645 25.07 -2.85 -20.89
N ASP A 646 25.98 -2.79 -21.88
CA ASP A 646 25.67 -2.38 -23.26
C ASP A 646 24.59 -3.27 -23.93
N GLY A 647 24.18 -4.37 -23.29
CA GLY A 647 23.15 -5.29 -23.73
C GLY A 647 23.64 -6.31 -24.74
N LYS A 648 24.94 -6.32 -25.06
CA LYS A 648 25.52 -7.31 -25.95
C LYS A 648 25.59 -8.63 -25.22
N SER A 649 24.73 -9.56 -25.63
CA SER A 649 24.74 -10.92 -25.10
C SER A 649 26.00 -11.65 -25.55
N VAL A 650 26.60 -12.38 -24.63
CA VAL A 650 27.63 -13.40 -24.85
C VAL A 650 27.02 -14.76 -24.43
N PRO A 651 27.60 -15.90 -24.85
CA PRO A 651 27.09 -17.21 -24.47
C PRO A 651 26.95 -17.37 -22.95
N GLY A 652 25.71 -17.56 -22.50
CA GLY A 652 25.32 -17.78 -21.11
C GLY A 652 25.00 -19.25 -20.81
N ASN A 653 24.73 -19.51 -19.53
CA ASN A 653 24.45 -20.83 -18.94
C ASN A 653 25.54 -21.89 -19.14
N TRP A 654 26.66 -21.53 -19.76
CA TRP A 654 27.85 -22.35 -19.89
C TRP A 654 28.39 -22.82 -18.55
N ASN A 655 28.46 -21.90 -17.59
CA ASN A 655 29.03 -22.13 -16.27
C ASN A 655 27.96 -22.47 -15.22
N SER A 656 26.74 -22.79 -15.67
CA SER A 656 25.66 -23.24 -14.79
C SER A 656 25.73 -24.75 -14.61
N ASN A 657 25.40 -25.25 -13.43
CA ASN A 657 25.29 -26.67 -13.12
C ASN A 657 23.82 -27.09 -13.11
N ILE A 658 23.51 -28.27 -13.65
CA ILE A 658 22.16 -28.84 -13.61
C ILE A 658 22.19 -30.36 -13.40
N HIS A 659 21.61 -30.81 -12.28
CA HIS A 659 21.60 -32.23 -11.90
C HIS A 659 20.31 -32.68 -11.25
N ASN A 660 20.00 -33.97 -11.37
CA ASN A 660 18.85 -34.61 -10.74
C ASN A 660 17.52 -33.89 -11.08
N VAL A 661 17.28 -33.59 -12.36
CA VAL A 661 16.08 -32.86 -12.81
C VAL A 661 15.16 -33.74 -13.63
N ILE A 662 13.86 -33.42 -13.59
CA ILE A 662 12.83 -34.08 -14.39
C ILE A 662 12.19 -33.04 -15.31
N ALA A 663 12.13 -33.33 -16.61
CA ALA A 663 11.39 -32.55 -17.61
C ALA A 663 10.50 -33.48 -18.44
N GLU A 664 9.19 -33.22 -18.49
CA GLU A 664 8.24 -34.11 -19.18
C GLU A 664 8.40 -34.12 -20.71
N GLY A 665 8.46 -32.94 -21.33
CA GLY A 665 8.32 -32.79 -22.78
C GLY A 665 9.32 -31.84 -23.43
N SER A 666 9.89 -30.87 -22.70
CA SER A 666 10.81 -29.90 -23.31
C SER A 666 11.96 -29.46 -22.42
N PHE A 667 13.18 -29.81 -22.84
CA PHE A 667 14.42 -29.47 -22.15
C PHE A 667 15.39 -28.72 -23.07
N GLN A 668 15.67 -27.46 -22.74
CA GLN A 668 16.70 -26.65 -23.39
C GLN A 668 17.83 -26.38 -22.40
N CYS A 669 19.05 -26.80 -22.73
CA CYS A 669 20.18 -26.69 -21.81
C CYS A 669 21.49 -26.35 -22.54
N PHE A 670 22.25 -25.42 -21.96
CA PHE A 670 23.57 -24.97 -22.43
C PHE A 670 24.69 -25.15 -21.38
N SER A 671 24.38 -25.85 -20.29
CA SER A 671 25.38 -26.30 -19.32
C SER A 671 26.21 -27.44 -19.91
N GLU A 672 27.47 -27.55 -19.50
CA GLU A 672 28.33 -28.71 -19.81
C GLU A 672 27.68 -30.04 -19.40
N ASP A 673 26.84 -30.06 -18.36
CA ASP A 673 26.15 -31.26 -17.85
C ASP A 673 25.15 -31.88 -18.86
N CYS A 674 24.83 -31.16 -19.93
CA CYS A 674 23.89 -31.60 -20.95
C CYS A 674 24.59 -32.16 -22.19
N TRP A 675 25.92 -32.27 -22.18
CA TRP A 675 26.73 -32.73 -23.31
C TRP A 675 27.67 -33.86 -22.90
N ALA A 676 27.65 -34.94 -23.68
CA ALA A 676 28.61 -36.01 -23.51
C ALA A 676 30.05 -35.47 -23.61
N ALA A 677 30.96 -36.04 -22.83
CA ALA A 677 32.33 -35.57 -22.73
C ALA A 677 32.98 -35.37 -24.12
N GLY A 678 33.47 -34.15 -24.38
CA GLY A 678 34.14 -33.80 -25.63
C GLY A 678 33.21 -33.63 -26.84
N THR A 679 31.89 -33.61 -26.66
CA THR A 679 30.91 -33.30 -27.74
C THR A 679 30.37 -31.88 -27.68
N ASP A 680 30.70 -31.17 -26.61
CA ASP A 680 30.17 -29.83 -26.36
C ASP A 680 30.55 -28.83 -27.47
N PRO A 681 29.56 -28.20 -28.14
CA PRO A 681 29.78 -27.30 -29.26
C PRO A 681 30.54 -26.02 -28.91
N MET A 682 30.57 -25.61 -27.65
CA MET A 682 31.31 -24.44 -27.17
C MET A 682 32.77 -24.77 -26.87
N SER A 683 33.05 -25.94 -26.28
CA SER A 683 34.43 -26.44 -26.15
C SER A 683 35.05 -26.77 -27.51
N ASN A 684 34.24 -27.32 -28.42
CA ASN A 684 34.68 -27.70 -29.76
C ASN A 684 34.58 -26.59 -30.81
N LYS A 685 34.02 -25.42 -30.47
CA LYS A 685 33.79 -24.27 -31.35
C LYS A 685 33.04 -24.61 -32.65
N THR A 686 32.18 -25.62 -32.63
CA THR A 686 31.58 -26.17 -33.86
C THR A 686 30.40 -25.35 -34.37
N SER A 687 29.88 -24.36 -33.61
CA SER A 687 28.72 -23.50 -33.97
C SER A 687 27.43 -24.25 -34.34
N VAL A 688 27.43 -25.59 -34.26
CA VAL A 688 26.30 -26.47 -34.54
C VAL A 688 25.60 -26.77 -33.23
N PHE A 689 24.44 -26.14 -33.03
CA PHE A 689 23.58 -26.36 -31.89
C PHE A 689 22.58 -27.48 -32.24
N ASN A 690 22.88 -28.69 -31.80
CA ASN A 690 21.92 -29.79 -31.80
C ASN A 690 22.33 -30.74 -30.68
N PRO A 691 21.57 -30.85 -29.57
CA PRO A 691 21.87 -31.88 -28.60
C PRO A 691 21.72 -33.22 -29.32
N TRP A 692 22.84 -33.92 -29.53
CA TRP A 692 22.76 -35.35 -29.72
C TRP A 692 22.15 -35.86 -28.41
N PHE A 693 20.93 -36.38 -28.46
CA PHE A 693 20.31 -37.04 -27.32
C PHE A 693 21.11 -38.31 -26.98
N ASP A 694 22.26 -38.13 -26.34
CA ASP A 694 23.03 -39.20 -25.71
C ASP A 694 22.37 -39.48 -24.35
N PHE A 695 21.23 -40.17 -24.40
CA PHE A 695 20.44 -40.54 -23.24
C PHE A 695 21.26 -41.14 -22.08
N PRO A 696 22.26 -42.03 -22.32
CA PRO A 696 23.16 -42.50 -21.26
C PRO A 696 23.88 -41.42 -20.47
N HIS A 697 24.31 -40.33 -21.12
CA HIS A 697 24.99 -39.24 -20.44
C HIS A 697 24.03 -38.46 -19.53
N LEU A 698 22.83 -38.13 -20.02
CA LEU A 698 21.81 -37.43 -19.25
C LEU A 698 21.42 -38.22 -17.98
N ASP A 699 21.25 -39.54 -18.06
CA ASP A 699 20.97 -40.38 -16.90
C ASP A 699 22.12 -40.37 -15.87
N SER A 700 23.38 -40.28 -16.34
CA SER A 700 24.55 -40.25 -15.45
C SER A 700 24.63 -39.00 -14.56
N VAL A 701 23.98 -37.90 -14.96
CA VAL A 701 23.83 -36.66 -14.18
C VAL A 701 22.43 -36.50 -13.58
N GLY A 702 21.58 -37.52 -13.70
CA GLY A 702 20.22 -37.57 -13.15
C GLY A 702 19.21 -36.68 -13.89
N ILE A 703 19.40 -36.44 -15.19
CA ILE A 703 18.45 -35.70 -16.02
C ILE A 703 17.50 -36.72 -16.67
N TRP A 704 16.20 -36.62 -16.37
CA TRP A 704 15.16 -37.52 -16.85
C TRP A 704 14.07 -36.83 -17.66
#